data_AF-A0A081XRC9-F1
#
_entry.id   AF-A0A081XRC9-F1
#
_cell.length_a   1.000
_cell.length_b   1.000
_cell.length_c   1.000
_cell.angle_alpha   90.00
_cell.angle_beta   90.00
_cell.angle_gamma   90.00
#
_symmetry.space_group_name_H-M   'P 1'
#
loop_
_entity.id
_entity.type
_entity.pdbx_description
1 polymer ?
#
loop_
_entity_poly.entity_id
_entity_poly.type
_entity_poly.pdbx_seq_one_letter_code
_entity_poly.pdbx_strand_id
1 'polypeptide(L)'
;MIRARKAWVTAIAVLTVAGVAPAGAYAAPAPPDKPSGAVTPDAGETLPPGWRIAGDDGRSHLEWRAPEQVPMGDARVEFHANGALVGVPEPQDDGRTFRIPLDEVRTADLDDLQVQSAGRRLDEAPDAGASRKVTPPAPKLPPKLPPGTVDPGRAGTYATTTSEYSLSSVKLPGLPEPVEMRGVVVAPKKAPGKRPIALFLHGRHSTCYVPGKNEEISGNWPCTKGSKPIPSHRGYLRDQKLLASQGYVTVSISANGINGQDWNAEDGGAQARSSLIRNHLGRWADWAATPASAPTAVRKGPKTDLSRVLLVGHSRGGEGVNRAVMDSLYQPPAAQDGYRSKARWNIRGTVHIGPTIFGHNPVPDVPSLTILPGCDGDVSDLQGQVFTDGTRGVSRGKALHSSVYMIGANHNYFNSEWTPGQAEAPADDDFWHEPESPDPLCSPGAAGRLSANQQHKAGATYIAAAARLFVGGDDRVRQLVDGTGRRAPSADPARVLTHAVGGNRGPGFLPDDPQGPPKVSGAKLCDAVAPGRSACMGGRDPGSSPHFAHWRPEHEAGRRAVALDWKKPGTTARLTPKKAVPVKGAKMLALRVAVPPNTSGTRFDVSVRDAKGKRAVLGSVRIDGLPGTDRTASYWGQELRVPLTAATRAKLDLGKIASLEVTPKSRSGKAWLMDAWSWKPGTPAVKTTPLTRVDIGRLTVKEGDSGFRTYQVPVRITGKNAGAVRLYVMDPDTGRSTGRLVEVGPNTAGIKVEVRVQGNKRYGWDEPHDIAVKAVRGTVVGADAGGVTAENDDPMPKVTIEPVTADVTEGAPLTWRVSLSEKADIEIRALAQLVPVTGGRPELSTADVDQEWLSQLVEEIPNPAVPLSQVTYGTLWTVIEAGEESTELTVPTIRDQVAEGTEYVRFQVTDDEEAPLGPPFEGTVRDAS
;
A
#
# COMPACT_ATOMS: atom_id res chain seq x y z
N MET A 1 8.70 -77.38 1.72
CA MET A 1 7.48 -77.91 2.38
C MET A 1 6.45 -76.80 2.40
N ILE A 2 5.54 -76.79 1.40
CA ILE A 2 4.12 -77.19 1.49
C ILE A 2 3.31 -76.15 2.29
N ARG A 3 2.24 -75.49 1.81
CA ARG A 3 1.50 -75.35 0.54
C ARG A 3 0.58 -74.11 0.77
N ALA A 4 0.53 -73.10 -0.10
CA ALA A 4 -0.45 -72.88 -1.20
C ALA A 4 -1.87 -72.49 -0.68
N ARG A 5 -2.67 -71.53 -1.22
CA ARG A 5 -2.94 -71.00 -2.59
C ARG A 5 -3.59 -69.60 -2.45
N LYS A 6 -3.29 -68.54 -3.23
CA LYS A 6 -3.73 -68.17 -4.60
C LYS A 6 -5.27 -68.17 -4.85
N ALA A 7 -5.85 -67.02 -5.23
CA ALA A 7 -6.41 -66.74 -6.57
C ALA A 7 -7.02 -65.31 -6.69
N TRP A 8 -6.99 -64.79 -7.92
CA TRP A 8 -7.51 -63.52 -8.44
C TRP A 8 -8.50 -63.84 -9.58
N VAL A 9 -9.41 -62.89 -9.92
CA VAL A 9 -10.02 -62.59 -11.26
C VAL A 9 -11.15 -63.53 -11.77
N THR A 10 -12.24 -63.15 -12.48
CA THR A 10 -12.99 -61.93 -12.89
C THR A 10 -14.25 -62.39 -13.71
N ALA A 11 -15.25 -61.48 -13.93
CA ALA A 11 -16.24 -61.41 -15.05
C ALA A 11 -17.56 -62.23 -14.96
N ILE A 12 -18.74 -61.84 -15.50
CA ILE A 12 -19.33 -60.65 -16.17
C ILE A 12 -20.88 -60.89 -16.22
N ALA A 13 -21.68 -59.80 -16.09
CA ALA A 13 -23.02 -59.45 -16.61
C ALA A 13 -24.19 -60.47 -16.80
N VAL A 14 -25.43 -60.06 -16.47
CA VAL A 14 -26.48 -59.56 -17.43
C VAL A 14 -27.65 -58.86 -16.68
N LEU A 15 -28.23 -57.87 -17.38
CA LEU A 15 -29.33 -56.92 -17.11
C LEU A 15 -30.73 -57.49 -16.80
N THR A 16 -31.57 -56.68 -16.11
CA THR A 16 -32.87 -56.19 -16.65
C THR A 16 -33.29 -54.86 -16.00
N VAL A 17 -33.99 -54.05 -16.80
CA VAL A 17 -34.30 -52.60 -16.68
C VAL A 17 -35.77 -52.37 -16.31
N ALA A 18 -36.03 -51.34 -15.50
CA ALA A 18 -37.17 -50.38 -15.56
C ALA A 18 -36.91 -49.32 -14.44
N GLY A 19 -36.92 -48.00 -14.60
CA GLY A 19 -37.33 -47.09 -15.66
C GLY A 19 -38.31 -46.08 -15.09
N VAL A 20 -37.87 -44.88 -14.67
CA VAL A 20 -38.59 -43.58 -14.69
C VAL A 20 -37.55 -42.46 -14.54
N ALA A 21 -37.60 -41.47 -15.44
CA ALA A 21 -36.84 -40.22 -15.39
C ALA A 21 -37.74 -39.07 -14.88
N PRO A 22 -37.19 -37.99 -14.30
CA PRO A 22 -37.81 -36.68 -14.39
C PRO A 22 -37.10 -35.80 -15.41
N ALA A 23 -37.94 -35.02 -16.10
CA ALA A 23 -37.64 -34.12 -17.20
C ALA A 23 -36.79 -32.91 -16.78
N GLY A 24 -36.13 -32.32 -17.78
CA GLY A 24 -35.36 -31.10 -17.65
C GLY A 24 -36.21 -29.89 -17.28
N ALA A 25 -35.59 -28.96 -16.56
CA ALA A 25 -36.06 -27.60 -16.38
C ALA A 25 -35.12 -26.66 -17.14
N TYR A 26 -35.71 -25.88 -18.04
CA TYR A 26 -35.08 -24.79 -18.76
C TYR A 26 -34.72 -23.66 -17.78
N ALA A 27 -33.53 -23.09 -17.95
CA ALA A 27 -33.15 -21.86 -17.27
C ALA A 27 -33.94 -20.67 -17.86
N ALA A 28 -34.67 -19.96 -17.02
CA ALA A 28 -35.30 -18.68 -17.35
C ALA A 28 -34.30 -17.53 -17.21
N PRO A 29 -34.48 -16.39 -17.91
CA PRO A 29 -33.55 -15.27 -17.89
C PRO A 29 -33.58 -14.52 -16.54
N ALA A 30 -32.41 -14.07 -16.08
CA ALA A 30 -32.29 -13.18 -14.92
C ALA A 30 -32.98 -11.81 -15.19
N PRO A 31 -33.71 -11.24 -14.22
CA PRO A 31 -34.21 -9.87 -14.32
C PRO A 31 -33.06 -8.85 -14.22
N PRO A 32 -33.24 -7.62 -14.73
CA PRO A 32 -32.22 -6.57 -14.67
C PRO A 32 -32.05 -6.03 -13.24
N ASP A 33 -30.80 -5.73 -12.87
CA ASP A 33 -30.41 -5.11 -11.60
C ASP A 33 -31.20 -3.81 -11.34
N LYS A 34 -31.86 -3.75 -10.18
CA LYS A 34 -32.40 -2.50 -9.64
C LYS A 34 -31.33 -1.83 -8.77
N PRO A 35 -31.19 -0.49 -8.81
CA PRO A 35 -30.20 0.22 -8.01
C PRO A 35 -30.65 0.22 -6.53
N SER A 36 -29.78 -0.27 -5.65
CA SER A 36 -29.90 -0.06 -4.20
C SER A 36 -29.60 1.43 -3.93
N GLY A 37 -30.60 2.18 -3.48
CA GLY A 37 -30.38 3.54 -2.99
C GLY A 37 -29.61 3.55 -1.66
N ALA A 38 -29.25 4.74 -1.20
CA ALA A 38 -28.59 5.09 0.05
C ALA A 38 -29.54 5.63 1.14
N VAL A 39 -29.22 5.43 2.43
CA VAL A 39 -29.77 6.21 3.57
C VAL A 39 -28.65 6.85 4.35
N THR A 40 -28.84 8.12 4.72
CA THR A 40 -28.06 8.89 5.69
C THR A 40 -28.73 8.90 7.07
N PRO A 41 -27.99 8.84 8.20
CA PRO A 41 -28.59 8.87 9.55
C PRO A 41 -28.22 10.14 10.36
N ASP A 42 -28.92 10.42 11.48
CA ASP A 42 -28.44 11.20 12.66
C ASP A 42 -29.36 10.99 13.88
N ALA A 43 -28.92 10.92 15.16
CA ALA A 43 -27.60 11.14 15.76
C ALA A 43 -27.41 10.32 17.05
N GLY A 44 -26.24 9.69 17.11
CA GLY A 44 -25.65 8.91 18.20
C GLY A 44 -24.43 8.20 17.63
N GLU A 45 -23.56 8.97 16.97
CA GLU A 45 -22.46 8.57 16.06
C GLU A 45 -22.90 7.78 14.82
N THR A 46 -23.41 8.54 13.87
CA THR A 46 -23.72 8.06 12.52
C THR A 46 -22.46 7.88 11.71
N LEU A 47 -22.25 6.64 11.27
CA LEU A 47 -21.14 6.31 10.39
C LEU A 47 -21.22 7.20 9.12
N PRO A 48 -20.08 7.68 8.58
CA PRO A 48 -20.10 8.56 7.41
C PRO A 48 -20.75 7.92 6.18
N PRO A 49 -21.22 8.70 5.18
CA PRO A 49 -21.83 8.15 3.97
C PRO A 49 -20.97 7.06 3.31
N GLY A 50 -21.61 5.96 2.91
CA GLY A 50 -20.95 4.80 2.34
C GLY A 50 -20.38 3.81 3.36
N TRP A 51 -20.34 4.16 4.65
CA TRP A 51 -20.00 3.24 5.73
C TRP A 51 -21.24 2.59 6.32
N ARG A 52 -21.12 1.32 6.69
CA ARG A 52 -22.10 0.60 7.50
C ARG A 52 -21.39 -0.46 8.33
N ILE A 53 -22.07 -0.98 9.34
CA ILE A 53 -21.72 -2.27 9.91
C ILE A 53 -22.67 -3.27 9.27
N ALA A 54 -22.09 -4.19 8.50
CA ALA A 54 -22.77 -5.37 7.94
C ALA A 54 -22.42 -6.57 8.80
N GLY A 55 -22.92 -7.75 8.51
CA GLY A 55 -22.39 -8.97 9.10
C GLY A 55 -22.70 -10.18 8.24
N ASP A 56 -21.85 -11.19 8.34
CA ASP A 56 -21.97 -12.46 7.63
C ASP A 56 -21.48 -13.59 8.56
N ASP A 57 -22.00 -14.81 8.43
CA ASP A 57 -21.63 -16.01 9.19
C ASP A 57 -21.65 -15.85 10.73
N GLY A 58 -22.49 -14.97 11.26
CA GLY A 58 -22.56 -14.63 12.69
C GLY A 58 -21.41 -13.74 13.19
N ARG A 59 -20.71 -13.05 12.28
CA ARG A 59 -19.68 -12.04 12.57
C ARG A 59 -20.08 -10.71 11.94
N SER A 60 -20.02 -9.62 12.70
CA SER A 60 -20.25 -8.30 12.12
C SER A 60 -18.95 -7.72 11.54
N HIS A 61 -19.07 -6.95 10.46
CA HIS A 61 -17.99 -6.35 9.70
C HIS A 61 -18.21 -4.84 9.60
N LEU A 62 -17.15 -4.06 9.80
CA LEU A 62 -17.12 -2.67 9.35
C LEU A 62 -16.98 -2.69 7.83
N GLU A 63 -17.96 -2.14 7.13
CA GLU A 63 -18.04 -2.12 5.69
C GLU A 63 -18.02 -0.68 5.17
N TRP A 64 -17.24 -0.45 4.12
CA TRP A 64 -17.38 0.73 3.28
C TRP A 64 -17.67 0.32 1.85
N ARG A 65 -18.69 0.95 1.24
CA ARG A 65 -19.06 0.76 -0.16
C ARG A 65 -18.82 2.04 -0.95
N ALA A 66 -17.89 1.96 -1.89
CA ALA A 66 -17.54 3.07 -2.77
C ALA A 66 -18.67 3.39 -3.77
N PRO A 67 -18.88 4.68 -4.08
CA PRO A 67 -19.88 5.12 -5.07
C PRO A 67 -19.51 4.76 -6.50
N GLU A 68 -18.29 4.27 -6.76
CA GLU A 68 -17.81 3.73 -8.04
C GLU A 68 -16.85 2.57 -7.75
N GLN A 69 -16.57 1.72 -8.75
CA GLN A 69 -15.60 0.64 -8.58
C GLN A 69 -14.23 1.22 -8.23
N VAL A 70 -13.63 0.73 -7.14
CA VAL A 70 -12.26 1.07 -6.77
C VAL A 70 -11.34 0.10 -7.52
N PRO A 71 -10.56 0.57 -8.51
CA PRO A 71 -9.72 -0.32 -9.29
C PRO A 71 -8.74 -1.09 -8.40
N MET A 72 -8.51 -2.36 -8.72
CA MET A 72 -7.53 -3.17 -8.01
C MET A 72 -6.11 -2.64 -8.28
N GLY A 73 -5.63 -1.78 -7.38
CA GLY A 73 -4.31 -1.16 -7.43
C GLY A 73 -3.29 -1.76 -6.47
N ASP A 74 -2.14 -1.12 -6.41
CA ASP A 74 -1.03 -1.43 -5.54
C ASP A 74 -1.21 -0.94 -4.11
N ALA A 75 -1.63 0.31 -3.98
CA ALA A 75 -1.92 0.90 -2.68
C ALA A 75 -3.01 0.09 -1.97
N ARG A 76 -2.81 -0.13 -0.67
CA ARG A 76 -3.83 -0.79 0.15
C ARG A 76 -4.94 0.21 0.42
N VAL A 77 -6.16 -0.27 0.32
CA VAL A 77 -7.28 0.38 1.00
C VAL A 77 -7.08 0.12 2.49
N GLU A 78 -7.17 1.18 3.27
CA GLU A 78 -6.95 1.18 4.71
C GLU A 78 -8.12 1.92 5.35
N PHE A 79 -8.64 1.37 6.44
CA PHE A 79 -9.61 2.06 7.28
C PHE A 79 -8.86 2.77 8.40
N HIS A 80 -9.17 4.05 8.59
CA HIS A 80 -8.60 4.90 9.62
C HIS A 80 -9.73 5.51 10.45
N ALA A 81 -9.50 5.69 11.74
CA ALA A 81 -10.37 6.42 12.67
C ALA A 81 -9.49 7.28 13.56
N ASN A 82 -9.92 8.51 13.88
CA ASN A 82 -9.15 9.44 14.69
C ASN A 82 -7.70 9.66 14.22
N GLY A 83 -7.44 9.50 12.91
CA GLY A 83 -6.11 9.62 12.31
C GLY A 83 -5.16 8.44 12.55
N ALA A 84 -5.65 7.32 13.08
CA ALA A 84 -4.91 6.07 13.26
C ALA A 84 -5.45 4.96 12.35
N LEU A 85 -4.57 4.06 11.92
CA LEU A 85 -4.96 2.87 11.15
C LEU A 85 -5.77 1.92 12.05
N VAL A 86 -7.02 1.67 11.64
CA VAL A 86 -7.95 0.73 12.25
C VAL A 86 -7.70 -0.68 11.72
N GLY A 87 -7.53 -0.82 10.39
CA GLY A 87 -7.25 -2.10 9.75
C GLY A 87 -7.22 -2.04 8.23
N VAL A 88 -7.00 -3.18 7.59
CA VAL A 88 -6.95 -3.33 6.13
C VAL A 88 -8.12 -4.23 5.70
N PRO A 89 -9.18 -3.68 5.08
CA PRO A 89 -10.34 -4.46 4.72
C PRO A 89 -10.08 -5.43 3.56
N GLU A 90 -10.83 -6.53 3.55
CA GLU A 90 -10.99 -7.44 2.42
C GLU A 90 -11.84 -6.79 1.32
N PRO A 91 -11.34 -6.68 0.09
CA PRO A 91 -12.14 -6.26 -1.06
C PRO A 91 -13.10 -7.37 -1.49
N GLN A 92 -14.37 -7.04 -1.68
CA GLN A 92 -15.39 -7.97 -2.15
C GLN A 92 -15.41 -8.05 -3.69
N ASP A 93 -16.09 -9.08 -4.22
CA ASP A 93 -16.14 -9.38 -5.66
C ASP A 93 -16.73 -8.26 -6.53
N ASP A 94 -17.55 -7.38 -5.96
CA ASP A 94 -18.16 -6.24 -6.68
C ASP A 94 -17.16 -5.09 -6.97
N GLY A 95 -15.96 -5.15 -6.39
CA GLY A 95 -14.92 -4.11 -6.51
C GLY A 95 -15.30 -2.75 -5.94
N ARG A 96 -16.38 -2.67 -5.16
CA ARG A 96 -16.88 -1.44 -4.51
C ARG A 96 -16.93 -1.58 -3.00
N THR A 97 -17.16 -2.80 -2.52
CA THR A 97 -17.38 -3.11 -1.12
C THR A 97 -16.09 -3.60 -0.48
N PHE A 98 -15.75 -3.03 0.67
CA PHE A 98 -14.56 -3.35 1.46
C PHE A 98 -15.00 -3.65 2.88
N ARG A 99 -14.67 -4.85 3.38
CA ARG A 99 -15.13 -5.34 4.67
C ARG A 99 -13.95 -5.68 5.55
N ILE A 100 -13.96 -5.23 6.79
CA ILE A 100 -13.08 -5.77 7.82
C ILE A 100 -13.97 -6.37 8.92
N PRO A 101 -13.73 -7.62 9.35
CA PRO A 101 -14.39 -8.15 10.54
C PRO A 101 -14.19 -7.19 11.72
N LEU A 102 -15.25 -6.87 12.45
CA LEU A 102 -15.15 -5.95 13.59
C LEU A 102 -14.27 -6.53 14.71
N ASP A 103 -14.09 -7.84 14.75
CA ASP A 103 -13.08 -8.54 15.56
C ASP A 103 -11.65 -8.17 15.14
N GLU A 104 -11.42 -7.75 13.90
CA GLU A 104 -10.10 -7.34 13.42
C GLU A 104 -9.87 -5.82 13.51
N VAL A 105 -10.83 -5.05 14.03
CA VAL A 105 -10.81 -3.59 14.15
C VAL A 105 -10.17 -3.18 15.47
N ARG A 106 -9.17 -2.30 15.43
CA ARG A 106 -8.64 -1.65 16.63
C ARG A 106 -9.67 -0.66 17.18
N THR A 107 -10.19 -0.89 18.37
CA THR A 107 -11.30 -0.11 18.95
C THR A 107 -10.80 1.10 19.73
N ALA A 108 -10.55 2.20 19.01
CA ALA A 108 -10.81 3.55 19.51
C ALA A 108 -12.18 3.95 18.95
N ASP A 109 -12.96 4.77 19.66
CA ASP A 109 -14.24 5.31 19.18
C ASP A 109 -14.17 5.56 17.66
N LEU A 110 -15.11 4.99 16.86
CA LEU A 110 -15.10 5.01 15.38
C LEU A 110 -15.40 6.41 14.80
N ASP A 111 -15.01 7.44 15.54
CA ASP A 111 -15.03 8.83 15.18
C ASP A 111 -14.07 9.14 14.02
N ASP A 112 -14.49 10.05 13.15
CA ASP A 112 -13.74 10.48 11.97
C ASP A 112 -13.23 9.28 11.16
N LEU A 113 -14.12 8.33 10.85
CA LEU A 113 -13.83 7.23 9.93
C LEU A 113 -13.43 7.77 8.55
N GLN A 114 -12.37 7.20 8.02
CA GLN A 114 -11.79 7.55 6.73
C GLN A 114 -11.33 6.31 5.99
N VAL A 115 -11.64 6.24 4.70
CA VAL A 115 -11.04 5.26 3.81
C VAL A 115 -9.86 5.93 3.13
N GLN A 116 -8.67 5.40 3.34
CA GLN A 116 -7.46 5.92 2.71
C GLN A 116 -6.82 4.90 1.79
N SER A 117 -6.17 5.39 0.73
CA SER A 117 -5.29 4.62 -0.13
C SER A 117 -4.08 5.47 -0.52
N ALA A 118 -2.88 5.01 -0.13
CA ALA A 118 -1.62 5.77 -0.23
C ALA A 118 -1.74 7.21 0.34
N GLY A 119 -2.40 7.36 1.50
CA GLY A 119 -2.61 8.65 2.17
C GLY A 119 -3.65 9.58 1.51
N ARG A 120 -4.32 9.14 0.43
CA ARG A 120 -5.46 9.85 -0.17
C ARG A 120 -6.75 9.32 0.44
N ARG A 121 -7.63 10.22 0.88
CA ARG A 121 -8.99 9.88 1.33
C ARG A 121 -9.89 9.53 0.13
N LEU A 122 -10.61 8.42 0.20
CA LEU A 122 -11.48 7.88 -0.86
C LEU A 122 -12.97 8.10 -0.58
N ASP A 123 -13.35 8.26 0.69
CA ASP A 123 -14.72 8.41 1.18
C ASP A 123 -15.14 9.88 1.40
N GLU A 124 -14.33 10.82 0.93
CA GLU A 124 -14.68 12.24 0.94
C GLU A 124 -15.62 12.54 -0.23
N ALA A 125 -16.82 13.06 0.06
CA ALA A 125 -17.70 13.58 -0.99
C ALA A 125 -16.95 14.68 -1.76
N PRO A 126 -17.03 14.72 -3.10
CA PRO A 126 -16.43 15.82 -3.87
C PRO A 126 -16.98 17.13 -3.34
N ASP A 127 -16.11 17.95 -2.77
CA ASP A 127 -16.47 19.15 -2.03
C ASP A 127 -17.27 20.11 -2.94
N ALA A 128 -18.60 20.10 -2.85
CA ALA A 128 -19.49 20.98 -3.63
C ALA A 128 -19.25 22.47 -3.30
N GLY A 129 -18.56 22.75 -2.17
CA GLY A 129 -18.11 24.07 -1.74
C GLY A 129 -16.83 24.57 -2.40
N ALA A 130 -16.10 23.74 -3.17
CA ALA A 130 -14.96 24.19 -3.98
C ALA A 130 -15.38 24.88 -5.29
N SER A 131 -16.69 25.06 -5.51
CA SER A 131 -17.33 25.78 -6.61
C SER A 131 -17.08 27.31 -6.55
N ARG A 132 -15.81 27.73 -6.56
CA ARG A 132 -15.30 29.06 -6.98
C ARG A 132 -13.79 29.25 -6.73
N LYS A 133 -12.98 28.19 -6.59
CA LYS A 133 -11.52 28.38 -6.70
C LYS A 133 -11.19 28.53 -8.19
N VAL A 134 -10.76 29.75 -8.58
CA VAL A 134 -10.15 30.03 -9.88
C VAL A 134 -9.22 28.89 -10.23
N THR A 135 -9.46 28.17 -11.34
CA THR A 135 -8.59 27.10 -11.82
C THR A 135 -7.16 27.65 -11.84
N PRO A 136 -6.26 27.16 -10.97
CA PRO A 136 -4.92 27.72 -10.92
C PRO A 136 -4.25 27.50 -12.29
N PRO A 137 -3.45 28.48 -12.76
CA PRO A 137 -2.77 28.34 -14.05
C PRO A 137 -1.90 27.10 -14.03
N ALA A 138 -1.82 26.41 -15.18
CA ALA A 138 -1.10 25.15 -15.29
C ALA A 138 0.34 25.26 -14.77
N PRO A 139 0.78 24.32 -13.90
CA PRO A 139 2.14 24.29 -13.41
C PRO A 139 3.17 24.35 -14.53
N LYS A 140 4.17 25.23 -14.38
CA LYS A 140 5.22 25.38 -15.38
C LYS A 140 6.22 24.24 -15.24
N LEU A 141 6.40 23.46 -16.32
CA LEU A 141 7.45 22.45 -16.37
C LEU A 141 8.85 23.08 -16.23
N PRO A 142 9.79 22.40 -15.53
CA PRO A 142 11.16 22.85 -15.46
C PRO A 142 11.83 22.81 -16.85
N PRO A 143 12.87 23.63 -17.07
CA PRO A 143 13.65 23.56 -18.31
C PRO A 143 14.29 22.18 -18.47
N LYS A 144 14.56 21.78 -19.72
CA LYS A 144 15.35 20.57 -19.97
C LYS A 144 16.73 20.74 -19.36
N LEU A 145 17.15 19.78 -18.53
CA LEU A 145 18.52 19.72 -18.05
C LEU A 145 19.52 19.54 -19.22
N PRO A 146 20.79 19.91 -19.05
CA PRO A 146 21.82 19.59 -20.04
C PRO A 146 21.88 18.08 -20.30
N PRO A 147 22.10 17.64 -21.56
CA PRO A 147 22.24 16.22 -21.86
C PRO A 147 23.47 15.64 -21.15
N GLY A 148 23.36 14.38 -20.70
CA GLY A 148 24.50 13.60 -20.24
C GLY A 148 25.44 13.20 -21.38
N THR A 149 26.62 12.69 -21.03
CA THR A 149 27.62 12.24 -22.02
C THR A 149 27.35 10.83 -22.57
N VAL A 150 26.35 10.13 -22.04
CA VAL A 150 25.90 8.82 -22.51
C VAL A 150 24.38 8.79 -22.56
N ASP A 151 23.84 7.92 -23.42
CA ASP A 151 22.40 7.76 -23.62
C ASP A 151 22.01 6.28 -23.53
N PRO A 152 21.58 5.79 -22.35
CA PRO A 152 21.24 4.39 -22.12
C PRO A 152 20.00 3.91 -22.87
N GLY A 153 19.14 4.81 -23.36
CA GLY A 153 17.91 4.45 -24.07
C GLY A 153 18.12 4.05 -25.54
N ARG A 154 19.36 4.13 -26.04
CA ARG A 154 19.68 3.68 -27.40
C ARG A 154 19.75 2.16 -27.45
N ALA A 155 19.10 1.59 -28.48
CA ALA A 155 19.22 0.16 -28.77
C ALA A 155 20.69 -0.24 -28.98
N GLY A 156 21.04 -1.45 -28.53
CA GLY A 156 22.35 -2.03 -28.80
C GLY A 156 22.39 -2.71 -30.17
N THR A 157 23.48 -3.44 -30.42
CA THR A 157 23.77 -4.03 -31.74
C THR A 157 23.16 -5.41 -31.96
N TYR A 158 22.60 -6.04 -30.93
CA TYR A 158 22.04 -7.38 -31.06
C TYR A 158 20.59 -7.35 -31.54
N ALA A 159 20.28 -8.14 -32.56
CA ALA A 159 18.90 -8.53 -32.80
C ALA A 159 18.37 -9.36 -31.62
N THR A 160 17.07 -9.33 -31.37
CA THR A 160 16.45 -10.02 -30.23
C THR A 160 15.54 -11.17 -30.67
N THR A 161 15.29 -12.10 -29.75
CA THR A 161 14.26 -13.15 -29.87
C THR A 161 13.37 -13.12 -28.63
N THR A 162 12.08 -13.37 -28.82
CA THR A 162 11.08 -13.46 -27.75
C THR A 162 10.52 -14.88 -27.70
N SER A 163 10.32 -15.42 -26.51
CA SER A 163 9.75 -16.75 -26.27
C SER A 163 9.21 -16.86 -24.86
N GLU A 164 8.30 -17.79 -24.60
CA GLU A 164 7.69 -17.98 -23.27
C GLU A 164 7.93 -19.39 -22.73
N TYR A 165 7.96 -19.53 -21.41
CA TYR A 165 7.92 -20.82 -20.75
C TYR A 165 6.82 -20.83 -19.68
N SER A 166 6.31 -22.03 -19.42
CA SER A 166 5.43 -22.34 -18.30
C SER A 166 5.96 -23.60 -17.62
N LEU A 167 5.99 -23.59 -16.29
CA LEU A 167 6.36 -24.71 -15.44
C LEU A 167 5.17 -25.06 -14.54
N SER A 168 5.26 -26.16 -13.80
CA SER A 168 4.29 -26.49 -12.75
C SER A 168 4.18 -25.35 -11.74
N SER A 169 2.95 -24.98 -11.38
CA SER A 169 2.65 -24.02 -10.33
C SER A 169 3.27 -24.43 -8.99
N VAL A 170 3.52 -23.45 -8.13
CA VAL A 170 4.15 -23.66 -6.82
C VAL A 170 3.23 -23.18 -5.69
N LYS A 171 3.07 -23.99 -4.66
CA LYS A 171 2.40 -23.59 -3.42
C LYS A 171 3.39 -22.79 -2.58
N LEU A 172 3.07 -21.52 -2.31
CA LEU A 172 3.86 -20.65 -1.45
C LEU A 172 3.28 -20.62 -0.03
N PRO A 173 4.12 -20.45 1.02
CA PRO A 173 3.63 -20.26 2.37
C PRO A 173 2.65 -19.08 2.47
N GLY A 174 1.58 -19.23 3.25
CA GLY A 174 0.58 -18.19 3.47
C GLY A 174 -0.46 -18.02 2.36
N LEU A 175 -0.32 -18.64 1.19
CA LEU A 175 -1.29 -18.52 0.10
C LEU A 175 -2.15 -19.79 -0.02
N PRO A 176 -3.50 -19.70 0.02
CA PRO A 176 -4.43 -20.84 -0.15
C PRO A 176 -4.29 -21.61 -1.47
N GLU A 177 -4.02 -20.91 -2.57
CA GLU A 177 -3.95 -21.47 -3.92
C GLU A 177 -2.51 -21.41 -4.48
N PRO A 178 -2.09 -22.43 -5.27
CA PRO A 178 -0.79 -22.39 -5.95
C PRO A 178 -0.67 -21.20 -6.92
N VAL A 179 0.54 -20.65 -7.02
CA VAL A 179 0.85 -19.54 -7.92
C VAL A 179 1.53 -20.04 -9.20
N GLU A 180 1.30 -19.35 -10.30
CA GLU A 180 1.84 -19.73 -11.60
C GLU A 180 3.36 -19.55 -11.69
N MET A 181 4.03 -20.44 -12.42
CA MET A 181 5.48 -20.36 -12.71
C MET A 181 5.70 -20.17 -14.22
N ARG A 182 5.36 -18.99 -14.73
CA ARG A 182 5.47 -18.63 -16.16
C ARG A 182 6.30 -17.37 -16.36
N GLY A 183 6.90 -17.24 -17.54
CA GLY A 183 7.57 -16.00 -17.90
C GLY A 183 7.88 -15.84 -19.38
N VAL A 184 7.98 -14.58 -19.80
CA VAL A 184 8.39 -14.18 -21.15
C VAL A 184 9.86 -13.80 -21.17
N VAL A 185 10.62 -14.46 -22.03
CA VAL A 185 12.06 -14.32 -22.21
C VAL A 185 12.33 -13.52 -23.46
N VAL A 186 13.13 -12.45 -23.34
CA VAL A 186 13.71 -11.75 -24.49
C VAL A 186 15.23 -11.80 -24.38
N ALA A 187 15.87 -12.35 -25.40
CA ALA A 187 17.32 -12.60 -25.40
C ALA A 187 17.99 -12.08 -26.67
N PRO A 188 19.27 -11.67 -26.61
CA PRO A 188 20.06 -11.31 -27.78
C PRO A 188 20.36 -12.55 -28.64
N LYS A 189 20.25 -12.41 -29.96
CA LYS A 189 20.66 -13.42 -30.92
C LYS A 189 22.17 -13.40 -31.09
N LYS A 190 22.79 -14.59 -31.12
CA LYS A 190 24.22 -14.80 -31.41
C LYS A 190 25.18 -13.97 -30.54
N ALA A 191 24.77 -13.59 -29.33
CA ALA A 191 25.65 -12.92 -28.40
C ALA A 191 26.69 -13.90 -27.83
N PRO A 192 27.99 -13.59 -27.88
CA PRO A 192 29.03 -14.46 -27.36
C PRO A 192 29.07 -14.47 -25.82
N GLY A 193 29.55 -15.58 -25.26
CA GLY A 193 29.80 -15.74 -23.84
C GLY A 193 28.54 -15.80 -22.96
N LYS A 194 28.76 -15.80 -21.65
CA LYS A 194 27.66 -15.73 -20.68
C LYS A 194 27.16 -14.28 -20.58
N ARG A 195 25.83 -14.09 -20.57
CA ARG A 195 25.19 -12.78 -20.55
C ARG A 195 24.53 -12.50 -19.19
N PRO A 196 24.61 -11.26 -18.67
CA PRO A 196 23.88 -10.88 -17.46
C PRO A 196 22.38 -11.09 -17.64
N ILE A 197 21.67 -11.34 -16.54
CA ILE A 197 20.22 -11.54 -16.53
C ILE A 197 19.51 -10.34 -15.89
N ALA A 198 18.41 -9.90 -16.49
CA ALA A 198 17.46 -8.96 -15.88
C ALA A 198 16.10 -9.66 -15.70
N LEU A 199 15.65 -9.79 -14.46
CA LEU A 199 14.34 -10.36 -14.13
C LEU A 199 13.37 -9.24 -13.78
N PHE A 200 12.20 -9.25 -14.42
CA PHE A 200 11.10 -8.31 -14.19
C PHE A 200 9.98 -9.01 -13.43
N LEU A 201 9.40 -8.32 -12.45
CA LEU A 201 8.21 -8.74 -11.72
C LEU A 201 7.17 -7.61 -11.81
N HIS A 202 5.99 -7.90 -12.33
CA HIS A 202 4.89 -6.93 -12.33
C HIS A 202 4.31 -6.77 -10.91
N GLY A 203 3.63 -5.64 -10.71
CA GLY A 203 2.96 -5.29 -9.47
C GLY A 203 1.58 -5.88 -9.32
N ARG A 204 0.83 -5.35 -8.34
CA ARG A 204 -0.56 -5.72 -8.12
C ARG A 204 -1.45 -4.98 -9.11
N HIS A 205 -2.36 -5.74 -9.70
CA HIS A 205 -3.38 -5.33 -10.64
C HIS A 205 -4.41 -6.46 -10.72
N SER A 206 -5.58 -6.22 -11.31
CA SER A 206 -6.59 -7.24 -11.59
C SER A 206 -5.95 -8.52 -12.18
N THR A 207 -6.46 -9.68 -11.77
CA THR A 207 -5.86 -10.97 -12.09
C THR A 207 -6.44 -11.58 -13.36
N CYS A 208 -7.74 -11.40 -13.56
CA CYS A 208 -8.52 -12.07 -14.59
C CYS A 208 -9.45 -11.09 -15.32
N TYR A 209 -9.74 -11.40 -16.58
CA TYR A 209 -10.67 -10.63 -17.43
C TYR A 209 -11.49 -11.56 -18.34
N VAL A 210 -12.66 -11.11 -18.77
CA VAL A 210 -13.49 -11.82 -19.75
C VAL A 210 -13.25 -11.26 -21.15
N PRO A 211 -12.72 -12.05 -22.11
CA PRO A 211 -12.44 -11.55 -23.45
C PRO A 211 -13.67 -11.05 -24.20
N GLY A 212 -13.57 -9.87 -24.82
CA GLY A 212 -14.63 -9.30 -25.66
C GLY A 212 -15.75 -8.62 -24.88
N LYS A 213 -15.65 -8.55 -23.55
CA LYS A 213 -16.53 -7.76 -22.71
C LYS A 213 -15.72 -6.64 -22.05
N ASN A 214 -16.21 -5.41 -22.16
CA ASN A 214 -15.63 -4.28 -21.44
C ASN A 214 -16.04 -4.40 -19.96
N GLU A 215 -15.19 -3.93 -19.05
CA GLU A 215 -15.47 -3.79 -17.60
C GLU A 215 -15.56 -5.10 -16.78
N GLU A 216 -15.65 -6.29 -17.40
CA GLU A 216 -15.58 -7.57 -16.67
C GLU A 216 -14.12 -7.97 -16.33
N ILE A 217 -13.57 -7.34 -15.29
CA ILE A 217 -12.28 -7.68 -14.63
C ILE A 217 -12.50 -8.11 -13.18
N SER A 218 -11.67 -9.03 -12.66
CA SER A 218 -11.76 -9.50 -11.27
C SER A 218 -10.39 -9.71 -10.64
N GLY A 219 -10.35 -9.70 -9.30
CA GLY A 219 -9.18 -10.09 -8.49
C GLY A 219 -9.06 -11.61 -8.24
N ASN A 220 -10.04 -12.41 -8.67
CA ASN A 220 -10.11 -13.84 -8.38
C ASN A 220 -8.88 -14.65 -8.81
N TRP A 221 -8.52 -15.65 -7.99
CA TRP A 221 -7.50 -16.62 -8.36
C TRP A 221 -7.81 -18.02 -7.79
N PRO A 222 -7.77 -19.08 -8.62
CA PRO A 222 -7.60 -19.09 -10.07
C PRO A 222 -8.72 -18.36 -10.83
N CYS A 223 -8.48 -18.00 -12.08
CA CYS A 223 -9.51 -17.40 -12.93
C CYS A 223 -10.73 -18.32 -13.08
N THR A 224 -11.92 -17.77 -12.89
CA THR A 224 -13.20 -18.46 -13.05
C THR A 224 -13.41 -18.95 -14.49
N LYS A 225 -14.32 -19.92 -14.67
CA LYS A 225 -14.62 -20.46 -16.01
C LYS A 225 -15.12 -19.35 -16.93
N GLY A 226 -14.47 -19.18 -18.08
CA GLY A 226 -14.82 -18.15 -19.07
C GLY A 226 -13.95 -16.89 -18.99
N SER A 227 -13.24 -16.67 -17.88
CA SER A 227 -12.22 -15.62 -17.76
C SER A 227 -10.82 -16.15 -18.08
N LYS A 228 -9.90 -15.22 -18.35
CA LYS A 228 -8.48 -15.49 -18.65
C LYS A 228 -7.59 -14.65 -17.74
N PRO A 229 -6.38 -15.12 -17.40
CA PRO A 229 -5.44 -14.31 -16.64
C PRO A 229 -4.96 -13.11 -17.46
N ILE A 230 -4.97 -11.92 -16.87
CA ILE A 230 -4.42 -10.70 -17.48
C ILE A 230 -2.91 -10.91 -17.69
N PRO A 231 -2.37 -10.71 -18.91
CA PRO A 231 -0.99 -11.08 -19.22
C PRO A 231 0.05 -10.05 -18.72
N SER A 232 -0.11 -9.49 -17.52
CA SER A 232 0.69 -8.40 -16.93
C SER A 232 2.21 -8.51 -17.10
N HIS A 233 2.77 -9.73 -17.05
CA HIS A 233 4.20 -9.98 -17.29
C HIS A 233 4.67 -9.65 -18.73
N ARG A 234 3.78 -9.57 -19.73
CA ARG A 234 4.11 -9.13 -21.10
C ARG A 234 4.29 -7.62 -21.22
N GLY A 235 3.82 -6.84 -20.24
CA GLY A 235 3.85 -5.39 -20.21
C GLY A 235 5.21 -4.72 -20.43
N TYR A 236 6.29 -5.44 -20.12
CA TYR A 236 7.67 -4.93 -20.17
C TYR A 236 8.41 -5.32 -21.45
N LEU A 237 7.72 -5.84 -22.48
CA LEU A 237 8.37 -6.31 -23.71
C LEU A 237 9.24 -5.23 -24.39
N ARG A 238 8.88 -3.94 -24.26
CA ARG A 238 9.69 -2.82 -24.79
C ARG A 238 11.00 -2.68 -24.03
N ASP A 239 10.96 -2.70 -22.70
CA ASP A 239 12.13 -2.63 -21.83
C ASP A 239 13.04 -3.84 -22.03
N GLN A 240 12.43 -5.03 -22.07
CA GLN A 240 13.10 -6.29 -22.32
C GLN A 240 13.82 -6.30 -23.67
N LYS A 241 13.19 -5.81 -24.75
CA LYS A 241 13.82 -5.69 -26.07
C LYS A 241 14.97 -4.70 -26.06
N LEU A 242 14.85 -3.57 -25.38
CA LEU A 242 15.95 -2.60 -25.25
C LEU A 242 17.16 -3.25 -24.56
N LEU A 243 16.97 -3.81 -23.37
CA LEU A 243 18.05 -4.48 -22.63
C LEU A 243 18.62 -5.68 -23.42
N ALA A 244 17.77 -6.49 -24.06
CA ALA A 244 18.23 -7.60 -24.87
C ALA A 244 19.05 -7.16 -26.07
N SER A 245 18.69 -6.05 -26.74
CA SER A 245 19.51 -5.48 -27.82
C SER A 245 20.88 -5.01 -27.35
N GLN A 246 20.98 -4.60 -26.07
CA GLN A 246 22.23 -4.24 -25.38
C GLN A 246 22.97 -5.46 -24.82
N GLY A 247 22.39 -6.65 -24.99
CA GLY A 247 22.98 -7.94 -24.70
C GLY A 247 22.71 -8.46 -23.28
N TYR A 248 21.62 -8.10 -22.64
CA TYR A 248 21.13 -8.77 -21.43
C TYR A 248 20.18 -9.91 -21.82
N VAL A 249 20.20 -11.03 -21.10
CA VAL A 249 19.06 -11.97 -21.16
C VAL A 249 18.00 -11.42 -20.23
N THR A 250 16.77 -11.26 -20.69
CA THR A 250 15.68 -10.73 -19.86
C THR A 250 14.59 -11.77 -19.68
N VAL A 251 13.95 -11.76 -18.52
CA VAL A 251 12.78 -12.58 -18.22
C VAL A 251 11.80 -11.75 -17.41
N SER A 252 10.53 -11.74 -17.81
CA SER A 252 9.45 -11.12 -17.04
C SER A 252 8.50 -12.22 -16.58
N ILE A 253 8.23 -12.29 -15.28
CA ILE A 253 7.46 -13.38 -14.65
C ILE A 253 6.08 -12.91 -14.19
N SER A 254 5.11 -13.83 -14.22
CA SER A 254 3.73 -13.57 -13.81
C SER A 254 3.54 -13.81 -12.32
N ALA A 255 2.72 -12.99 -11.67
CA ALA A 255 2.43 -12.99 -10.24
C ALA A 255 0.94 -12.74 -9.95
N ASN A 256 0.04 -13.02 -10.91
CA ASN A 256 -1.40 -12.88 -10.72
C ASN A 256 -1.90 -13.78 -9.59
N GLY A 257 -1.34 -14.98 -9.44
CA GLY A 257 -1.68 -15.84 -8.32
C GLY A 257 -1.29 -15.30 -6.95
N ILE A 258 -0.31 -14.38 -6.89
CA ILE A 258 -0.06 -13.64 -5.65
C ILE A 258 -1.08 -12.51 -5.52
N ASN A 259 -1.30 -11.72 -6.58
CA ASN A 259 -2.25 -10.60 -6.56
C ASN A 259 -3.64 -11.00 -6.04
N GLY A 260 -4.18 -12.14 -6.49
CA GLY A 260 -5.53 -12.58 -6.09
C GLY A 260 -5.64 -13.13 -4.66
N GLN A 261 -4.55 -13.13 -3.91
CA GLN A 261 -4.48 -13.72 -2.56
C GLN A 261 -3.67 -12.85 -1.57
N ASP A 262 -3.11 -11.72 -2.01
CA ASP A 262 -2.17 -10.94 -1.20
C ASP A 262 -2.82 -10.01 -0.17
N TRP A 263 -4.16 -9.92 -0.18
CA TRP A 263 -4.94 -9.24 0.85
C TRP A 263 -4.83 -9.93 2.21
N ASN A 264 -4.73 -11.27 2.22
CA ASN A 264 -4.58 -12.09 3.43
C ASN A 264 -3.14 -12.09 4.00
N ALA A 265 -2.19 -11.42 3.33
CA ALA A 265 -0.81 -11.38 3.77
C ALA A 265 -0.50 -10.08 4.51
N GLU A 266 -0.01 -10.18 5.75
CA GLU A 266 0.35 -9.00 6.57
C GLU A 266 1.35 -8.07 5.86
N ASP A 267 2.26 -8.62 5.05
CA ASP A 267 3.25 -7.89 4.26
C ASP A 267 2.82 -7.57 2.82
N GLY A 268 1.57 -7.86 2.46
CA GLY A 268 0.99 -7.53 1.15
C GLY A 268 1.57 -8.38 0.03
N GLY A 269 2.08 -9.57 0.38
CA GLY A 269 2.63 -10.55 -0.57
C GLY A 269 4.11 -10.33 -0.88
N ALA A 270 4.82 -9.45 -0.17
CA ALA A 270 6.25 -9.20 -0.41
C ALA A 270 7.11 -10.47 -0.26
N GLN A 271 6.86 -11.28 0.78
CA GLN A 271 7.53 -12.57 1.01
C GLN A 271 7.17 -13.62 -0.05
N ALA A 272 5.90 -13.64 -0.49
CA ALA A 272 5.46 -14.52 -1.58
C ALA A 272 6.15 -14.15 -2.90
N ARG A 273 6.21 -12.85 -3.23
CA ARG A 273 6.91 -12.33 -4.43
C ARG A 273 8.40 -12.63 -4.40
N SER A 274 9.05 -12.46 -3.25
CA SER A 274 10.44 -12.88 -3.05
C SER A 274 10.64 -14.38 -3.31
N SER A 275 9.77 -15.21 -2.73
CA SER A 275 9.81 -16.66 -2.92
C SER A 275 9.64 -17.05 -4.39
N LEU A 276 8.72 -16.41 -5.10
CA LEU A 276 8.50 -16.61 -6.54
C LEU A 276 9.75 -16.25 -7.35
N ILE A 277 10.31 -15.04 -7.15
CA ILE A 277 11.54 -14.60 -7.82
C ILE A 277 12.68 -15.60 -7.58
N ARG A 278 12.90 -16.01 -6.32
CA ARG A 278 13.98 -16.93 -5.94
C ARG A 278 13.76 -18.33 -6.51
N ASN A 279 12.52 -18.80 -6.62
CA ASN A 279 12.19 -20.04 -7.33
C ASN A 279 12.54 -19.96 -8.83
N HIS A 280 12.19 -18.86 -9.50
CA HIS A 280 12.58 -18.64 -10.89
C HIS A 280 14.10 -18.58 -11.05
N LEU A 281 14.82 -17.79 -10.25
CA LEU A 281 16.29 -17.74 -10.29
C LEU A 281 16.93 -19.10 -9.98
N GLY A 282 16.33 -19.90 -9.10
CA GLY A 282 16.70 -21.29 -8.85
C GLY A 282 16.65 -22.15 -10.11
N ARG A 283 15.55 -22.06 -10.88
CA ARG A 283 15.41 -22.75 -12.17
C ARG A 283 16.41 -22.26 -13.20
N TRP A 284 16.62 -20.94 -13.30
CA TRP A 284 17.66 -20.38 -14.18
C TRP A 284 19.07 -20.86 -13.80
N ALA A 285 19.34 -21.11 -12.51
CA ALA A 285 20.62 -21.67 -12.06
C ALA A 285 20.77 -23.12 -12.49
N ASP A 286 19.70 -23.92 -12.37
CA ASP A 286 19.68 -25.31 -12.85
C ASP A 286 19.87 -25.38 -14.37
N TRP A 287 19.20 -24.50 -15.13
CA TRP A 287 19.34 -24.41 -16.59
C TRP A 287 20.72 -23.93 -17.02
N ALA A 288 21.34 -23.02 -16.28
CA ALA A 288 22.70 -22.58 -16.55
C ALA A 288 23.73 -23.69 -16.30
N ALA A 289 23.49 -24.55 -15.30
CA ALA A 289 24.33 -25.71 -14.98
C ALA A 289 24.11 -26.87 -15.97
N THR A 290 22.85 -27.14 -16.33
CA THR A 290 22.45 -28.25 -17.21
C THR A 290 21.56 -27.74 -18.35
N PRO A 291 22.13 -27.13 -19.41
CA PRO A 291 21.35 -26.50 -20.48
C PRO A 291 20.34 -27.40 -21.20
N ALA A 292 20.57 -28.72 -21.19
CA ALA A 292 19.67 -29.69 -21.81
C ALA A 292 18.31 -29.81 -21.08
N SER A 293 18.24 -29.49 -19.78
CA SER A 293 16.99 -29.51 -19.00
C SER A 293 16.16 -28.23 -19.15
N ALA A 294 16.71 -27.20 -19.81
CA ALA A 294 16.05 -25.91 -19.96
C ALA A 294 14.91 -25.98 -21.00
N PRO A 295 13.79 -25.27 -20.77
CA PRO A 295 12.75 -25.10 -21.77
C PRO A 295 13.32 -24.57 -23.09
N THR A 296 12.69 -24.92 -24.21
CA THR A 296 13.11 -24.46 -25.54
C THR A 296 13.24 -22.93 -25.63
N ALA A 297 12.38 -22.18 -24.93
CA ALA A 297 12.47 -20.72 -24.81
C ALA A 297 13.82 -20.24 -24.28
N VAL A 298 14.37 -20.91 -23.27
CA VAL A 298 15.65 -20.58 -22.64
C VAL A 298 16.82 -21.05 -23.52
N ARG A 299 16.73 -22.25 -24.09
CA ARG A 299 17.79 -22.84 -24.95
C ARG A 299 18.06 -22.04 -26.23
N LYS A 300 17.09 -21.26 -26.72
CA LYS A 300 17.24 -20.37 -27.88
C LYS A 300 18.10 -19.14 -27.60
N GLY A 301 18.32 -18.79 -26.33
CA GLY A 301 19.17 -17.68 -25.91
C GLY A 301 20.63 -18.09 -25.64
N PRO A 302 21.52 -17.12 -25.40
CA PRO A 302 22.87 -17.39 -24.92
C PRO A 302 22.84 -17.89 -23.47
N LYS A 303 23.95 -18.47 -23.01
CA LYS A 303 24.11 -18.87 -21.60
C LYS A 303 23.98 -17.66 -20.68
N THR A 304 23.31 -17.83 -19.55
CA THR A 304 23.16 -16.77 -18.54
C THR A 304 24.30 -16.74 -17.53
N ASP A 305 24.55 -15.55 -16.98
CA ASP A 305 25.51 -15.26 -15.92
C ASP A 305 24.76 -14.81 -14.66
N LEU A 306 24.45 -15.76 -13.78
CA LEU A 306 23.77 -15.46 -12.51
C LEU A 306 24.65 -14.73 -11.49
N SER A 307 25.94 -14.49 -11.76
CA SER A 307 26.74 -13.59 -10.91
C SER A 307 26.46 -12.10 -11.15
N ARG A 308 25.62 -11.81 -12.15
CA ARG A 308 25.25 -10.49 -12.64
C ARG A 308 23.74 -10.42 -12.91
N VAL A 309 22.96 -10.40 -11.83
CA VAL A 309 21.49 -10.27 -11.85
C VAL A 309 21.08 -8.82 -11.60
N LEU A 310 20.21 -8.29 -12.45
CA LEU A 310 19.36 -7.12 -12.16
C LEU A 310 17.96 -7.61 -11.85
N LEU A 311 17.33 -7.06 -10.81
CA LEU A 311 15.89 -7.23 -10.60
C LEU A 311 15.17 -5.91 -10.91
N VAL A 312 14.03 -5.99 -11.58
CA VAL A 312 13.16 -4.86 -11.90
C VAL A 312 11.77 -5.20 -11.37
N GLY A 313 11.21 -4.33 -10.54
CA GLY A 313 9.89 -4.53 -9.96
C GLY A 313 9.03 -3.29 -10.11
N HIS A 314 7.75 -3.48 -10.41
CA HIS A 314 6.75 -2.41 -10.49
C HIS A 314 5.78 -2.50 -9.32
N SER A 315 5.45 -1.38 -8.68
CA SER A 315 4.47 -1.32 -7.58
C SER A 315 4.83 -2.31 -6.45
N ARG A 316 3.96 -3.22 -5.99
CA ARG A 316 4.27 -4.30 -5.03
C ARG A 316 5.35 -5.25 -5.52
N GLY A 317 5.53 -5.36 -6.84
CA GLY A 317 6.65 -6.05 -7.46
C GLY A 317 8.00 -5.39 -7.14
N GLY A 318 8.01 -4.06 -6.97
CA GLY A 318 9.16 -3.28 -6.49
C GLY A 318 9.58 -3.66 -5.06
N GLU A 319 8.62 -3.76 -4.16
CA GLU A 319 8.87 -4.27 -2.80
C GLU A 319 9.31 -5.74 -2.82
N GLY A 320 8.68 -6.57 -3.67
CA GLY A 320 9.02 -7.97 -3.87
C GLY A 320 10.46 -8.19 -4.33
N VAL A 321 10.99 -7.37 -5.26
CA VAL A 321 12.39 -7.48 -5.69
C VAL A 321 13.38 -7.02 -4.59
N ASN A 322 13.02 -6.03 -3.78
CA ASN A 322 13.81 -5.66 -2.60
C ASN A 322 13.83 -6.79 -1.57
N ARG A 323 12.68 -7.42 -1.29
CA ARG A 323 12.59 -8.60 -0.42
C ARG A 323 13.41 -9.78 -0.97
N ALA A 324 13.39 -10.02 -2.28
CA ALA A 324 14.19 -11.05 -2.93
C ALA A 324 15.70 -10.82 -2.76
N VAL A 325 16.18 -9.57 -2.80
CA VAL A 325 17.56 -9.23 -2.46
C VAL A 325 17.84 -9.57 -1.00
N MET A 326 16.98 -9.12 -0.09
CA MET A 326 17.14 -9.36 1.35
C MET A 326 17.24 -10.85 1.64
N ASP A 327 16.29 -11.65 1.16
CA ASP A 327 16.21 -13.09 1.40
C ASP A 327 17.35 -13.89 0.73
N SER A 328 17.93 -13.36 -0.34
CA SER A 328 19.11 -13.94 -0.98
C SER A 328 20.38 -13.73 -0.14
N LEU A 329 20.46 -12.63 0.60
CA LEU A 329 21.59 -12.28 1.48
C LEU A 329 21.42 -12.82 2.90
N TYR A 330 20.19 -12.82 3.40
CA TYR A 330 19.79 -13.11 4.77
C TYR A 330 18.56 -14.02 4.75
N GLN A 331 18.75 -15.33 4.85
CA GLN A 331 17.66 -16.30 4.66
C GLN A 331 16.49 -16.04 5.62
N PRO A 332 15.23 -16.07 5.12
CA PRO A 332 14.04 -15.93 5.95
C PRO A 332 13.79 -17.13 6.87
N PRO A 333 12.89 -17.00 7.86
CA PRO A 333 12.41 -18.12 8.66
C PRO A 333 11.86 -19.23 7.76
N ALA A 334 12.21 -20.48 8.04
CA ALA A 334 11.86 -21.62 7.16
C ALA A 334 10.34 -21.81 6.94
N ALA A 335 9.51 -21.40 7.91
CA ALA A 335 8.05 -21.44 7.80
C ALA A 335 7.50 -20.42 6.79
N GLN A 336 8.23 -19.32 6.55
CA GLN A 336 7.85 -18.24 5.64
C GLN A 336 8.57 -18.35 4.27
N ASP A 337 9.58 -19.23 4.14
CA ASP A 337 10.39 -19.34 2.93
C ASP A 337 9.80 -20.33 1.91
N GLY A 338 9.30 -19.81 0.79
CA GLY A 338 8.90 -20.62 -0.37
C GLY A 338 10.08 -21.09 -1.24
N TYR A 339 11.32 -20.65 -0.98
CA TYR A 339 12.53 -21.13 -1.65
C TYR A 339 13.60 -21.54 -0.63
N ARG A 340 13.69 -22.85 -0.33
CA ARG A 340 14.51 -23.37 0.79
C ARG A 340 16.00 -23.55 0.51
N SER A 341 16.44 -23.29 -0.73
CA SER A 341 17.85 -23.50 -1.12
C SER A 341 18.69 -22.25 -0.90
N LYS A 342 20.01 -22.42 -0.81
CA LYS A 342 20.93 -21.27 -0.83
C LYS A 342 20.88 -20.57 -2.19
N ALA A 343 21.04 -19.25 -2.18
CA ALA A 343 21.12 -18.47 -3.41
C ALA A 343 22.35 -18.90 -4.23
N ARG A 344 22.14 -19.20 -5.52
CA ARG A 344 23.20 -19.52 -6.50
C ARG A 344 23.40 -18.39 -7.52
N TRP A 345 23.08 -17.17 -7.09
CA TRP A 345 23.10 -15.96 -7.89
C TRP A 345 23.64 -14.80 -7.06
N ASN A 346 23.97 -13.70 -7.74
CA ASN A 346 24.38 -12.45 -7.12
C ASN A 346 23.60 -11.29 -7.76
N ILE A 347 22.71 -10.70 -6.97
CA ILE A 347 21.93 -9.53 -7.38
C ILE A 347 22.80 -8.29 -7.22
N ARG A 348 23.11 -7.65 -8.34
CA ARG A 348 24.03 -6.50 -8.42
C ARG A 348 23.32 -5.17 -8.30
N GLY A 349 22.01 -5.14 -8.48
CA GLY A 349 21.18 -3.97 -8.27
C GLY A 349 19.71 -4.24 -8.50
N THR A 350 18.88 -3.29 -8.11
CA THR A 350 17.44 -3.30 -8.36
C THR A 350 16.97 -2.03 -9.06
N VAL A 351 15.86 -2.16 -9.79
CA VAL A 351 15.06 -1.03 -10.25
C VAL A 351 13.65 -1.19 -9.68
N HIS A 352 13.15 -0.14 -9.06
CA HIS A 352 11.79 -0.08 -8.54
C HIS A 352 11.02 0.97 -9.34
N ILE A 353 9.88 0.62 -9.90
CA ILE A 353 9.01 1.53 -10.67
C ILE A 353 7.77 1.76 -9.80
N GLY A 354 7.45 3.01 -9.46
CA GLY A 354 6.32 3.37 -8.59
C GLY A 354 6.08 2.41 -7.42
N PRO A 355 7.10 2.03 -6.62
CA PRO A 355 6.97 0.86 -5.74
C PRO A 355 6.24 1.17 -4.43
N THR A 356 5.52 0.20 -3.87
CA THR A 356 5.22 0.19 -2.42
C THR A 356 6.47 -0.05 -1.59
N ILE A 357 6.37 0.23 -0.29
CA ILE A 357 7.35 -0.20 0.71
C ILE A 357 6.70 -0.32 2.09
N PHE A 358 5.63 -1.09 2.28
CA PHE A 358 4.78 -1.02 3.49
C PHE A 358 5.55 -1.06 4.83
N GLY A 359 6.59 -1.87 4.94
CA GLY A 359 7.41 -1.98 6.15
C GLY A 359 8.51 -0.92 6.31
N HIS A 360 8.72 -0.04 5.33
CA HIS A 360 9.75 1.02 5.32
C HIS A 360 11.19 0.51 5.57
N ASN A 361 11.49 -0.74 5.18
CA ASN A 361 12.76 -1.44 5.45
C ASN A 361 13.54 -1.82 4.15
N PRO A 362 14.13 -0.85 3.43
CA PRO A 362 14.88 -1.13 2.20
C PRO A 362 16.22 -1.81 2.47
N VAL A 363 16.74 -2.60 1.52
CA VAL A 363 18.07 -3.21 1.62
C VAL A 363 19.16 -2.16 1.39
N PRO A 364 20.07 -1.91 2.36
CA PRO A 364 21.03 -0.79 2.27
C PRO A 364 22.34 -1.12 1.52
N ASP A 365 22.57 -2.40 1.20
CA ASP A 365 23.87 -2.88 0.71
C ASP A 365 23.85 -3.38 -0.74
N VAL A 366 22.76 -3.13 -1.47
CA VAL A 366 22.64 -3.43 -2.91
C VAL A 366 22.12 -2.18 -3.63
N PRO A 367 22.78 -1.69 -4.70
CA PRO A 367 22.36 -0.49 -5.40
C PRO A 367 20.92 -0.55 -5.88
N SER A 368 20.21 0.56 -5.78
CA SER A 368 18.83 0.68 -6.28
C SER A 368 18.64 1.95 -7.08
N LEU A 369 17.71 1.89 -8.04
CA LEU A 369 17.16 3.04 -8.73
C LEU A 369 15.64 2.97 -8.62
N THR A 370 15.03 3.98 -8.01
CA THR A 370 13.58 4.08 -7.88
C THR A 370 13.04 5.16 -8.81
N ILE A 371 12.17 4.78 -9.74
CA ILE A 371 11.39 5.69 -10.58
C ILE A 371 10.13 6.08 -9.81
N LEU A 372 9.92 7.39 -9.62
CA LEU A 372 8.74 7.97 -8.98
C LEU A 372 7.90 8.66 -10.08
N PRO A 373 6.76 8.09 -10.49
CA PRO A 373 5.87 8.70 -11.47
C PRO A 373 5.21 9.96 -10.87
N GLY A 374 5.36 11.13 -11.50
CA GLY A 374 4.88 12.39 -10.90
C GLY A 374 3.36 12.58 -10.88
N CYS A 375 2.63 11.73 -11.61
CA CYS A 375 1.17 11.64 -11.67
C CYS A 375 0.73 10.20 -11.38
N ASP A 376 1.42 9.55 -10.43
CA ASP A 376 1.02 8.27 -9.85
C ASP A 376 -0.29 8.48 -9.07
N GLY A 377 -1.36 7.82 -9.50
CA GLY A 377 -2.66 7.86 -8.82
C GLY A 377 -2.93 6.63 -7.96
N ASP A 378 -2.20 5.54 -8.22
CA ASP A 378 -2.23 4.32 -7.41
C ASP A 378 -1.40 4.51 -6.12
N VAL A 379 -0.07 4.65 -6.23
CA VAL A 379 0.86 4.90 -5.12
C VAL A 379 1.15 6.41 -5.01
N SER A 380 0.08 7.17 -4.79
CA SER A 380 0.08 8.64 -4.94
C SER A 380 0.97 9.42 -3.97
N ASP A 381 1.31 8.86 -2.81
CA ASP A 381 2.28 9.45 -1.86
C ASP A 381 3.75 9.28 -2.30
N LEU A 382 4.00 8.48 -3.35
CA LEU A 382 5.31 8.13 -3.86
C LEU A 382 6.25 7.55 -2.79
N GLN A 383 5.71 6.72 -1.88
CA GLN A 383 6.44 6.07 -0.78
C GLN A 383 7.73 5.34 -1.21
N GLY A 384 7.86 4.98 -2.49
CA GLY A 384 9.10 4.48 -3.08
C GLY A 384 10.34 5.37 -2.84
N GLN A 385 10.17 6.66 -2.52
CA GLN A 385 11.25 7.54 -2.08
C GLN A 385 12.01 7.00 -0.85
N VAL A 386 11.37 6.19 0.00
CA VAL A 386 11.99 5.56 1.18
C VAL A 386 13.06 4.53 0.79
N PHE A 387 13.05 3.94 -0.42
CA PHE A 387 14.16 3.10 -0.91
C PHE A 387 15.50 3.84 -1.02
N THR A 388 15.46 5.17 -1.06
CA THR A 388 16.64 6.02 -0.99
C THR A 388 16.88 6.45 0.46
N ASP A 389 15.90 7.08 1.11
CA ASP A 389 16.10 7.70 2.42
C ASP A 389 16.27 6.70 3.57
N GLY A 390 15.53 5.60 3.54
CA GLY A 390 15.55 4.56 4.57
C GLY A 390 16.84 3.73 4.62
N THR A 391 17.76 3.93 3.68
CA THR A 391 19.07 3.25 3.67
C THR A 391 20.13 4.01 4.49
N ARG A 392 19.87 5.29 4.81
CA ARG A 392 20.84 6.17 5.49
C ARG A 392 21.17 5.64 6.89
N GLY A 393 22.46 5.43 7.14
CA GLY A 393 22.95 5.06 8.48
C GLY A 393 22.68 3.61 8.90
N VAL A 394 21.87 2.86 8.14
CA VAL A 394 21.54 1.45 8.45
C VAL A 394 22.77 0.55 8.27
N SER A 395 23.51 0.72 7.17
CA SER A 395 24.74 -0.04 6.91
C SER A 395 25.95 0.87 6.68
N ARG A 396 27.15 0.28 6.69
CA ARG A 396 28.41 0.94 6.30
C ARG A 396 28.72 0.78 4.81
N GLY A 397 27.85 0.11 4.06
CA GLY A 397 27.97 -0.06 2.61
C GLY A 397 28.03 1.26 1.85
N LYS A 398 28.41 1.14 0.58
CA LYS A 398 28.53 2.27 -0.37
C LYS A 398 27.66 2.09 -1.60
N ALA A 399 26.63 1.25 -1.51
CA ALA A 399 25.62 1.11 -2.55
C ALA A 399 25.04 2.48 -2.89
N LEU A 400 24.83 2.75 -4.18
CA LEU A 400 24.15 3.97 -4.64
C LEU A 400 22.65 3.68 -4.65
N HIS A 401 21.89 4.49 -3.93
CA HIS A 401 20.43 4.46 -3.96
C HIS A 401 19.93 5.75 -4.59
N SER A 402 19.28 5.63 -5.74
CA SER A 402 18.87 6.75 -6.59
C SER A 402 17.35 6.88 -6.59
N SER A 403 16.86 8.11 -6.48
CA SER A 403 15.47 8.46 -6.79
C SER A 403 15.42 9.23 -8.11
N VAL A 404 14.47 8.87 -8.97
CA VAL A 404 14.26 9.42 -10.31
C VAL A 404 12.81 9.90 -10.41
N TYR A 405 12.60 11.20 -10.16
CA TYR A 405 11.28 11.82 -10.27
C TYR A 405 10.96 12.12 -11.73
N MET A 406 9.90 11.50 -12.25
CA MET A 406 9.47 11.64 -13.65
C MET A 406 8.18 12.45 -13.72
N ILE A 407 8.31 13.75 -13.97
CA ILE A 407 7.17 14.67 -14.02
C ILE A 407 6.19 14.24 -15.12
N GLY A 408 4.91 14.15 -14.78
CA GLY A 408 3.85 13.83 -15.75
C GLY A 408 3.69 12.35 -16.06
N ALA A 409 4.46 11.47 -15.42
CA ALA A 409 4.32 10.02 -15.60
C ALA A 409 3.24 9.46 -14.68
N ASN A 410 2.46 8.56 -15.24
CA ASN A 410 1.38 7.78 -14.65
C ASN A 410 1.92 6.44 -14.14
N HIS A 411 1.27 5.84 -13.14
CA HIS A 411 1.71 4.56 -12.58
C HIS A 411 1.58 3.44 -13.61
N ASN A 412 0.39 3.28 -14.19
CA ASN A 412 0.06 2.15 -15.05
C ASN A 412 0.87 2.11 -16.35
N TYR A 413 1.23 3.28 -16.88
CA TYR A 413 1.81 3.40 -18.23
C TYR A 413 3.25 2.90 -18.37
N PHE A 414 3.85 2.36 -17.30
CA PHE A 414 5.09 1.58 -17.39
C PHE A 414 4.85 0.12 -17.80
N ASN A 415 3.59 -0.37 -17.76
CA ASN A 415 3.18 -1.70 -18.18
C ASN A 415 2.16 -1.61 -19.33
N SER A 416 2.49 -2.13 -20.51
CA SER A 416 1.59 -1.98 -21.67
C SER A 416 0.27 -2.74 -21.53
N GLU A 417 0.21 -3.76 -20.66
CA GLU A 417 -1.02 -4.51 -20.35
C GLU A 417 -1.91 -3.81 -19.33
N TRP A 418 -1.46 -2.68 -18.78
CA TRP A 418 -2.26 -1.80 -17.90
C TRP A 418 -2.50 -0.44 -18.55
N THR A 419 -2.11 -0.30 -19.82
CA THR A 419 -2.16 0.98 -20.53
C THR A 419 -3.37 1.01 -21.47
N PRO A 420 -4.28 1.99 -21.34
CA PRO A 420 -5.41 2.16 -22.25
C PRO A 420 -4.96 2.21 -23.72
N GLY A 421 -5.69 1.49 -24.57
CA GLY A 421 -5.42 1.39 -26.01
C GLY A 421 -4.18 0.55 -26.39
N GLN A 422 -3.50 -0.08 -25.42
CA GLN A 422 -2.38 -1.00 -25.68
C GLN A 422 -2.58 -2.40 -25.09
N ALA A 423 -3.34 -2.51 -24.00
CA ALA A 423 -3.55 -3.74 -23.26
C ALA A 423 -4.45 -4.76 -23.98
N GLU A 424 -4.23 -6.06 -23.71
CA GLU A 424 -5.14 -7.14 -24.13
C GLU A 424 -6.43 -7.19 -23.27
N ALA A 425 -6.36 -6.73 -22.02
CA ALA A 425 -7.47 -6.66 -21.06
C ALA A 425 -7.94 -5.20 -20.87
N PRO A 426 -9.12 -4.95 -20.27
CA PRO A 426 -9.49 -3.61 -19.83
C PRO A 426 -8.39 -2.99 -18.96
N ALA A 427 -8.12 -1.71 -19.18
CA ALA A 427 -7.03 -0.97 -18.57
C ALA A 427 -7.44 0.49 -18.40
N ASP A 428 -6.91 1.12 -17.36
CA ASP A 428 -7.30 2.44 -16.90
C ASP A 428 -6.11 3.39 -16.73
N ASP A 429 -6.41 4.68 -16.73
CA ASP A 429 -5.50 5.71 -16.26
C ASP A 429 -5.73 5.90 -14.77
N ASP A 430 -4.78 5.45 -13.93
CA ASP A 430 -4.94 5.42 -12.47
C ASP A 430 -4.99 6.82 -11.82
N PHE A 431 -4.68 7.90 -12.57
CA PHE A 431 -4.74 9.24 -12.01
C PHE A 431 -6.17 9.77 -11.99
N TRP A 432 -6.70 10.01 -10.79
CA TRP A 432 -8.06 10.55 -10.60
C TRP A 432 -8.27 11.88 -11.34
N HIS A 433 -9.21 11.88 -12.27
CA HIS A 433 -9.63 13.07 -13.00
C HIS A 433 -11.16 13.20 -13.01
N GLU A 434 -11.65 14.41 -12.84
CA GLU A 434 -13.07 14.75 -13.05
C GLU A 434 -13.16 15.57 -14.35
N PRO A 435 -14.02 15.20 -15.31
CA PRO A 435 -14.20 15.98 -16.55
C PRO A 435 -14.56 17.44 -16.28
N GLU A 436 -15.33 17.70 -15.23
CA GLU A 436 -15.78 19.03 -14.81
C GLU A 436 -14.67 19.83 -14.09
N SER A 437 -13.65 19.14 -13.57
CA SER A 437 -12.52 19.73 -12.83
C SER A 437 -11.20 19.01 -13.12
N PRO A 438 -10.65 19.14 -14.35
CA PRO A 438 -9.43 18.45 -14.73
C PRO A 438 -8.22 18.99 -13.98
N ASP A 439 -7.35 18.10 -13.52
CA ASP A 439 -6.07 18.45 -12.93
C ASP A 439 -5.16 19.09 -14.01
N PRO A 440 -4.66 20.32 -13.77
CA PRO A 440 -3.94 21.07 -14.79
C PRO A 440 -2.53 20.53 -15.11
N LEU A 441 -2.03 19.53 -14.36
CA LEU A 441 -0.74 18.88 -14.58
C LEU A 441 -0.90 17.44 -15.08
N CYS A 442 -1.84 16.70 -14.51
CA CYS A 442 -1.89 15.25 -14.57
C CYS A 442 -3.10 14.68 -15.31
N SER A 443 -4.16 15.45 -15.59
CA SER A 443 -5.24 14.95 -16.43
C SER A 443 -4.77 14.70 -17.87
N PRO A 444 -5.35 13.71 -18.59
CA PRO A 444 -5.07 13.47 -20.00
C PRO A 444 -5.17 14.75 -20.83
N GLY A 445 -4.16 14.99 -21.67
CA GLY A 445 -4.08 16.21 -22.50
C GLY A 445 -3.48 17.44 -21.81
N ALA A 446 -3.27 17.43 -20.49
CA ALA A 446 -2.57 18.51 -19.80
C ALA A 446 -1.12 18.67 -20.32
N ALA A 447 -0.62 19.91 -20.38
CA ALA A 447 0.68 20.20 -20.97
C ALA A 447 1.86 19.51 -20.27
N GLY A 448 1.70 19.18 -18.99
CA GLY A 448 2.69 18.45 -18.20
C GLY A 448 2.57 16.93 -18.25
N ARG A 449 1.44 16.39 -18.75
CA ARG A 449 1.15 14.96 -18.81
C ARG A 449 1.93 14.29 -19.94
N LEU A 450 2.63 13.20 -19.64
CA LEU A 450 3.35 12.42 -20.66
C LEU A 450 2.40 11.43 -21.34
N SER A 451 2.54 11.24 -22.65
CA SER A 451 1.83 10.15 -23.33
C SER A 451 2.41 8.78 -22.96
N ALA A 452 1.60 7.72 -23.04
CA ALA A 452 2.05 6.36 -22.74
C ALA A 452 3.36 5.97 -23.44
N ASN A 453 3.50 6.29 -24.73
CA ASN A 453 4.74 6.01 -25.47
C ASN A 453 5.96 6.78 -24.93
N GLN A 454 5.77 8.02 -24.47
CA GLN A 454 6.85 8.80 -23.85
C GLN A 454 7.25 8.20 -22.50
N GLN A 455 6.28 7.74 -21.71
CA GLN A 455 6.50 7.12 -20.41
C GLN A 455 7.25 5.79 -20.55
N HIS A 456 6.80 4.87 -21.42
CA HIS A 456 7.54 3.64 -21.72
C HIS A 456 8.97 3.92 -22.17
N LYS A 457 9.19 4.91 -23.05
CA LYS A 457 10.53 5.24 -23.55
C LYS A 457 11.43 5.79 -22.43
N ALA A 458 10.89 6.64 -21.57
CA ALA A 458 11.61 7.19 -20.43
C ALA A 458 11.91 6.10 -19.38
N GLY A 459 10.93 5.25 -19.04
CA GLY A 459 11.10 4.09 -18.17
C GLY A 459 12.20 3.16 -18.65
N ALA A 460 12.12 2.69 -19.91
CA ALA A 460 13.12 1.85 -20.55
C ALA A 460 14.54 2.47 -20.48
N THR A 461 14.63 3.79 -20.67
CA THR A 461 15.90 4.53 -20.63
C THR A 461 16.54 4.49 -19.24
N TYR A 462 15.76 4.68 -18.18
CA TYR A 462 16.28 4.67 -16.80
C TYR A 462 16.50 3.25 -16.25
N ILE A 463 15.72 2.25 -16.69
CA ILE A 463 16.00 0.83 -16.46
C ILE A 463 17.34 0.44 -17.10
N ALA A 464 17.58 0.85 -18.34
CA ALA A 464 18.86 0.63 -19.03
C ALA A 464 20.02 1.39 -18.37
N ALA A 465 19.77 2.57 -17.79
CA ALA A 465 20.76 3.30 -17.01
C ALA A 465 21.20 2.49 -15.77
N ALA A 466 20.25 1.95 -15.01
CA ALA A 466 20.54 1.09 -13.87
C ALA A 466 21.28 -0.19 -14.28
N ALA A 467 20.85 -0.86 -15.36
CA ALA A 467 21.52 -2.06 -15.87
C ALA A 467 22.99 -1.77 -16.20
N ARG A 468 23.27 -0.70 -16.95
CA ARG A 468 24.63 -0.31 -17.32
C ARG A 468 25.48 0.09 -16.12
N LEU A 469 24.91 0.79 -15.13
CA LEU A 469 25.66 1.24 -13.96
C LEU A 469 25.93 0.10 -12.98
N PHE A 470 24.90 -0.63 -12.56
CA PHE A 470 24.98 -1.61 -11.48
C PHE A 470 25.51 -2.97 -11.94
N VAL A 471 25.12 -3.41 -13.14
CA VAL A 471 25.52 -4.71 -13.69
C VAL A 471 26.70 -4.58 -14.65
N GLY A 472 26.68 -3.56 -15.50
CA GLY A 472 27.72 -3.28 -16.49
C GLY A 472 28.96 -2.57 -15.94
N GLY A 473 28.85 -1.87 -14.80
CA GLY A 473 29.95 -1.11 -14.18
C GLY A 473 30.32 0.19 -14.92
N ASP A 474 29.44 0.73 -15.77
CA ASP A 474 29.71 1.95 -16.54
C ASP A 474 29.42 3.23 -15.73
N ASP A 475 30.40 3.72 -14.97
CA ASP A 475 30.26 4.93 -14.13
C ASP A 475 29.90 6.20 -14.92
N ARG A 476 30.10 6.24 -16.25
CA ARG A 476 29.70 7.40 -17.07
C ARG A 476 28.19 7.64 -17.00
N VAL A 477 27.40 6.58 -16.75
CA VAL A 477 25.95 6.65 -16.60
C VAL A 477 25.52 7.32 -15.29
N ARG A 478 26.37 7.29 -14.25
CA ARG A 478 26.07 7.84 -12.91
C ARG A 478 25.52 9.26 -12.95
N GLN A 479 26.02 10.11 -13.85
CA GLN A 479 25.58 11.51 -13.98
C GLN A 479 24.07 11.66 -14.24
N LEU A 480 23.42 10.63 -14.79
CA LEU A 480 21.99 10.63 -15.11
C LEU A 480 21.12 10.31 -13.90
N VAL A 481 21.68 9.69 -12.85
CA VAL A 481 20.93 9.06 -11.76
C VAL A 481 21.36 9.51 -10.36
N ASP A 482 22.46 10.24 -10.22
CA ASP A 482 23.02 10.58 -8.91
C ASP A 482 22.78 12.03 -8.46
N GLY A 483 21.94 12.81 -9.13
CA GLY A 483 21.76 14.24 -8.85
C GLY A 483 22.81 15.18 -9.43
N THR A 484 23.59 14.74 -10.43
CA THR A 484 24.50 15.63 -11.17
C THR A 484 23.75 16.69 -12.01
N GLY A 485 22.45 16.53 -12.26
CA GLY A 485 21.66 17.48 -13.07
C GLY A 485 21.86 17.29 -14.57
N ARG A 486 21.93 16.03 -15.03
CA ARG A 486 22.01 15.67 -16.47
C ARG A 486 20.82 14.81 -16.87
N ARG A 487 20.21 15.11 -18.01
CA ARG A 487 19.12 14.28 -18.58
C ARG A 487 19.64 13.20 -19.51
N ALA A 488 18.87 12.12 -19.64
CA ALA A 488 19.06 11.10 -20.68
C ALA A 488 18.32 11.53 -21.96
N PRO A 489 19.00 11.75 -23.10
CA PRO A 489 18.33 12.23 -24.31
C PRO A 489 17.22 11.34 -24.85
N SER A 490 17.35 10.01 -24.73
CA SER A 490 16.29 9.09 -25.16
C SER A 490 14.99 9.21 -24.36
N ALA A 491 15.03 9.77 -23.15
CA ALA A 491 13.83 10.01 -22.34
C ALA A 491 13.06 11.28 -22.75
N ASP A 492 13.59 12.12 -23.65
CA ASP A 492 12.86 13.30 -24.12
C ASP A 492 11.50 12.90 -24.74
N PRO A 493 10.43 13.67 -24.47
CA PRO A 493 10.41 14.98 -23.82
C PRO A 493 10.28 14.97 -22.30
N ALA A 494 10.36 13.83 -21.62
CA ALA A 494 10.18 13.74 -20.17
C ALA A 494 11.12 14.68 -19.41
N ARG A 495 10.60 15.36 -18.38
CA ARG A 495 11.40 16.12 -17.42
C ARG A 495 11.68 15.24 -16.23
N VAL A 496 12.94 14.81 -16.13
CA VAL A 496 13.38 13.88 -15.09
C VAL A 496 14.44 14.54 -14.22
N LEU A 497 14.21 14.49 -12.91
CA LEU A 497 15.12 14.98 -11.90
C LEU A 497 15.59 13.81 -11.04
N THR A 498 16.83 13.86 -10.60
CA THR A 498 17.42 12.78 -9.81
C THR A 498 18.11 13.31 -8.57
N HIS A 499 18.13 12.52 -7.51
CA HIS A 499 19.06 12.65 -6.39
C HIS A 499 19.43 11.26 -5.91
N ALA A 500 20.44 11.18 -5.05
CA ALA A 500 20.86 9.89 -4.52
C ALA A 500 21.50 10.00 -3.13
N VAL A 501 21.49 8.88 -2.42
CA VAL A 501 22.36 8.62 -1.27
C VAL A 501 23.36 7.51 -1.58
N GLY A 502 24.35 7.35 -0.71
CA GLY A 502 25.42 6.38 -0.91
C GLY A 502 26.31 6.67 -2.14
N GLY A 503 26.86 5.63 -2.76
CA GLY A 503 27.94 5.77 -3.73
C GLY A 503 29.19 6.39 -3.09
N ASN A 504 29.84 7.33 -3.78
CA ASN A 504 31.02 8.03 -3.24
C ASN A 504 30.67 9.27 -2.38
N ARG A 505 29.56 9.16 -1.64
CA ARG A 505 29.19 10.08 -0.54
C ARG A 505 29.86 9.63 0.76
N GLY A 506 30.52 10.57 1.43
CA GLY A 506 31.20 10.39 2.71
C GLY A 506 30.33 10.80 3.89
N PRO A 507 30.89 11.11 5.06
CA PRO A 507 30.15 11.67 6.20
C PRO A 507 29.43 12.99 5.84
N GLY A 508 28.34 13.28 6.57
CA GLY A 508 27.43 14.38 6.26
C GLY A 508 26.72 14.96 7.50
N PHE A 509 25.85 15.94 7.24
CA PHE A 509 24.93 16.55 8.20
C PHE A 509 23.56 15.90 8.03
N LEU A 510 23.18 15.05 8.97
CA LEU A 510 21.97 14.25 8.91
C LEU A 510 21.00 14.71 10.02
N PRO A 511 19.80 15.20 9.68
CA PRO A 511 18.76 15.48 10.67
C PRO A 511 18.38 14.24 11.50
N ASP A 512 18.51 13.07 10.88
CA ASP A 512 18.19 11.73 11.37
C ASP A 512 19.43 10.92 11.82
N ASP A 513 20.53 11.57 12.22
CA ASP A 513 21.74 10.86 12.66
C ASP A 513 21.42 9.80 13.74
N PRO A 514 21.71 8.50 13.50
CA PRO A 514 21.40 7.43 14.45
C PRO A 514 22.22 7.51 15.75
N GLN A 515 23.30 8.30 15.80
CA GLN A 515 24.05 8.62 17.03
C GLN A 515 23.43 9.80 17.81
N GLY A 516 22.39 10.40 17.25
CA GLY A 516 21.53 11.41 17.85
C GLY A 516 21.49 12.70 17.03
N PRO A 517 20.34 13.41 17.05
CA PRO A 517 20.07 14.51 16.13
C PRO A 517 21.00 15.71 16.33
N PRO A 518 21.21 16.53 15.29
CA PRO A 518 21.95 17.78 15.40
C PRO A 518 21.16 18.82 16.21
N LYS A 519 21.87 19.75 16.84
CA LYS A 519 21.26 21.00 17.35
C LYS A 519 20.94 21.91 16.16
N VAL A 520 19.69 22.36 16.07
CA VAL A 520 19.21 23.27 15.02
C VAL A 520 18.87 24.64 15.62
N SER A 521 19.30 25.72 14.98
CA SER A 521 18.91 27.09 15.33
C SER A 521 18.54 27.89 14.10
N GLY A 522 17.56 28.81 14.21
CA GLY A 522 17.07 29.60 13.07
C GLY A 522 16.21 28.80 12.07
N ALA A 523 15.86 27.56 12.43
CA ALA A 523 14.99 26.64 11.71
C ALA A 523 14.42 25.61 12.70
N LYS A 524 13.49 24.78 12.26
CA LYS A 524 12.86 23.73 13.06
C LYS A 524 13.42 22.36 12.65
N LEU A 525 13.87 21.57 13.62
CA LEU A 525 14.03 20.13 13.42
C LEU A 525 12.65 19.49 13.56
N CYS A 526 12.20 18.80 12.53
CA CYS A 526 10.87 18.20 12.46
C CYS A 526 10.97 16.70 12.17
N ASP A 527 9.96 15.94 12.61
CA ASP A 527 9.83 14.53 12.28
C ASP A 527 8.97 14.39 11.01
N ALA A 528 9.33 13.43 10.16
CA ALA A 528 8.68 13.19 8.87
C ALA A 528 7.21 12.79 9.04
N VAL A 529 6.96 11.87 9.99
CA VAL A 529 5.62 11.41 10.38
C VAL A 529 5.49 11.66 11.87
N ALA A 530 4.60 12.55 12.27
CA ALA A 530 4.29 12.86 13.66
C ALA A 530 2.98 13.66 13.75
N PRO A 531 2.24 13.57 14.86
CA PRO A 531 1.07 14.41 15.08
C PRO A 531 1.44 15.87 15.39
N GLY A 532 0.58 16.78 14.96
CA GLY A 532 0.59 18.18 15.37
C GLY A 532 1.87 18.96 15.03
N ARG A 533 2.38 19.73 16.00
CA ARG A 533 3.42 20.75 15.75
C ARG A 533 4.82 20.19 15.56
N SER A 534 5.10 18.91 15.79
CA SER A 534 6.43 18.32 15.55
C SER A 534 6.63 17.89 14.09
N ALA A 535 5.55 17.70 13.34
CA ALA A 535 5.55 17.27 11.94
C ALA A 535 6.32 18.22 11.01
N CYS A 536 6.91 17.68 9.94
CA CYS A 536 7.55 18.47 8.90
C CYS A 536 6.56 19.17 7.97
N MET A 537 5.41 18.55 7.73
CA MET A 537 4.26 19.12 7.04
C MET A 537 3.02 18.83 7.88
N GLY A 538 2.08 19.79 7.96
CA GLY A 538 0.82 19.59 8.66
C GLY A 538 -0.28 19.14 7.70
N GLY A 539 -1.37 18.55 8.22
CA GLY A 539 -2.51 18.08 7.41
C GLY A 539 -3.26 19.17 6.63
N ARG A 540 -2.95 20.45 6.85
CA ARG A 540 -3.50 21.59 6.08
C ARG A 540 -2.53 22.14 5.02
N ASP A 541 -1.31 21.63 4.94
CA ASP A 541 -0.40 22.01 3.86
C ASP A 541 -0.92 21.37 2.56
N PRO A 542 -1.04 22.12 1.45
CA PRO A 542 -1.55 21.57 0.20
C PRO A 542 -0.51 20.61 -0.40
N GLY A 543 -0.95 19.41 -0.79
CA GLY A 543 -0.11 18.35 -1.36
C GLY A 543 0.76 17.62 -0.32
N SER A 544 1.56 16.66 -0.77
CA SER A 544 2.35 15.79 0.11
C SER A 544 3.83 15.73 -0.28
N SER A 545 4.66 15.16 0.60
CA SER A 545 6.09 14.92 0.33
C SER A 545 6.39 13.42 0.31
N PRO A 546 7.03 12.91 -0.76
CA PRO A 546 7.49 11.52 -0.80
C PRO A 546 8.51 11.20 0.31
N HIS A 547 9.22 12.21 0.82
CA HIS A 547 10.16 12.03 1.94
C HIS A 547 9.46 11.78 3.27
N PHE A 548 8.17 12.12 3.37
CA PHE A 548 7.34 12.08 4.58
C PHE A 548 6.20 11.05 4.48
N ALA A 549 6.27 10.12 3.52
CA ALA A 549 5.29 9.03 3.36
C ALA A 549 5.00 8.32 4.70
N HIS A 550 3.73 8.06 4.99
CA HIS A 550 3.26 7.44 6.23
C HIS A 550 3.45 5.92 6.20
N TRP A 551 3.43 5.30 7.38
CA TRP A 551 3.35 3.84 7.55
C TRP A 551 2.77 3.55 8.94
N ARG A 552 2.66 2.28 9.34
CA ARG A 552 1.94 1.82 10.55
C ARG A 552 1.90 2.77 11.78
N PRO A 553 3.02 3.27 12.35
CA PRO A 553 2.96 4.13 13.54
C PRO A 553 2.60 5.59 13.24
N GLU A 554 1.65 6.13 14.02
CA GLU A 554 1.25 7.55 14.01
C GLU A 554 2.43 8.53 14.18
N HIS A 555 3.43 8.18 15.01
CA HIS A 555 4.67 8.94 15.18
C HIS A 555 5.89 8.09 14.87
N GLU A 556 6.61 8.45 13.81
CA GLU A 556 7.87 7.80 13.47
C GLU A 556 9.07 8.54 14.06
N ALA A 557 9.61 7.99 15.15
CA ALA A 557 10.81 8.51 15.77
C ALA A 557 12.07 8.24 14.92
N GLY A 558 12.75 9.31 14.55
CA GLY A 558 14.11 9.23 13.99
C GLY A 558 14.21 9.41 12.49
N ARG A 559 13.10 9.56 11.75
CA ARG A 559 13.13 10.06 10.37
C ARG A 559 12.80 11.56 10.38
N ARG A 560 13.78 12.39 10.04
CA ARG A 560 13.73 13.85 10.29
C ARG A 560 14.15 14.67 9.10
N ALA A 561 13.72 15.93 9.09
CA ALA A 561 14.24 16.98 8.23
C ALA A 561 14.43 18.28 9.02
N VAL A 562 15.08 19.26 8.39
CA VAL A 562 15.11 20.63 8.92
C VAL A 562 14.20 21.50 8.09
N ALA A 563 13.11 21.98 8.69
CA ALA A 563 12.16 22.91 8.10
C ALA A 563 12.61 24.36 8.33
N LEU A 564 12.84 25.06 7.23
CA LEU A 564 13.13 26.48 7.19
C LEU A 564 11.84 27.22 6.81
N ASP A 565 11.50 28.24 7.59
CA ASP A 565 10.44 29.20 7.29
C ASP A 565 11.01 30.58 7.61
N TRP A 566 11.08 31.45 6.59
CA TRP A 566 11.64 32.79 6.75
C TRP A 566 10.71 33.85 6.18
N LYS A 567 10.60 34.96 6.93
CA LYS A 567 9.82 36.16 6.55
C LYS A 567 10.70 37.31 6.03
N LYS A 568 12.02 37.18 6.20
CA LYS A 568 13.04 38.12 5.71
C LYS A 568 14.31 37.37 5.34
N PRO A 569 15.09 37.85 4.35
CA PRO A 569 16.36 37.25 3.98
C PRO A 569 17.37 37.37 5.13
N GLY A 570 18.37 36.50 5.15
CA GLY A 570 19.44 36.49 6.16
C GLY A 570 19.16 35.63 7.40
N THR A 571 17.94 35.11 7.57
CA THR A 571 17.58 34.22 8.69
C THR A 571 18.33 32.89 8.59
N THR A 572 19.48 32.79 9.27
CA THR A 572 20.41 31.66 9.07
C THR A 572 19.97 30.43 9.85
N ALA A 573 19.61 29.38 9.12
CA ALA A 573 19.43 28.05 9.67
C ALA A 573 20.80 27.39 9.88
N ARG A 574 21.09 26.96 11.11
CA ARG A 574 22.36 26.30 11.46
C ARG A 574 22.09 24.89 11.99
N LEU A 575 22.78 23.91 11.40
CA LEU A 575 22.81 22.52 11.87
C LEU A 575 24.17 22.24 12.50
N THR A 576 24.16 21.85 13.78
CA THR A 576 25.37 21.52 14.56
C THR A 576 25.29 20.06 15.02
N PRO A 577 25.93 19.11 14.31
CA PRO A 577 25.94 17.71 14.69
C PRO A 577 26.67 17.51 16.02
N LYS A 578 26.35 16.43 16.73
CA LYS A 578 27.00 16.09 18.02
C LYS A 578 28.51 15.92 17.88
N LYS A 579 28.96 15.36 16.75
CA LYS A 579 30.38 15.20 16.40
C LYS A 579 30.67 15.96 15.12
N ALA A 580 31.82 16.62 15.07
CA ALA A 580 32.26 17.31 13.86
C ALA A 580 32.40 16.34 12.69
N VAL A 581 31.97 16.79 11.51
CA VAL A 581 31.89 15.99 10.29
C VAL A 581 33.19 16.13 9.49
N PRO A 582 33.90 15.03 9.19
CA PRO A 582 35.07 15.08 8.32
C PRO A 582 34.63 15.09 6.85
N VAL A 583 34.97 16.16 6.14
CA VAL A 583 34.74 16.32 4.68
C VAL A 583 36.05 16.35 3.88
N LYS A 584 37.18 16.05 4.53
CA LYS A 584 38.50 16.01 3.90
C LYS A 584 38.51 15.02 2.72
N GLY A 585 39.00 15.49 1.57
CA GLY A 585 39.07 14.69 0.34
C GLY A 585 37.80 14.71 -0.51
N ALA A 586 36.70 15.31 -0.03
CA ALA A 586 35.53 15.60 -0.85
C ALA A 586 35.78 16.81 -1.77
N LYS A 587 35.03 16.88 -2.86
CA LYS A 587 35.07 18.00 -3.82
C LYS A 587 33.94 18.98 -3.58
N MET A 588 32.77 18.46 -3.23
CA MET A 588 31.55 19.22 -3.04
C MET A 588 30.87 18.81 -1.73
N LEU A 589 30.00 19.67 -1.23
CA LEU A 589 28.91 19.29 -0.33
C LEU A 589 27.65 19.16 -1.19
N ALA A 590 26.99 18.00 -1.15
CA ALA A 590 25.73 17.73 -1.86
C ALA A 590 24.57 17.80 -0.85
N LEU A 591 23.68 18.76 -1.01
CA LEU A 591 22.51 18.98 -0.16
C LEU A 591 21.27 18.48 -0.88
N ARG A 592 20.34 17.83 -0.19
CA ARG A 592 19.00 17.54 -0.73
C ARG A 592 17.98 18.46 -0.09
N VAL A 593 17.40 19.34 -0.89
CA VAL A 593 16.52 20.42 -0.43
C VAL A 593 15.21 20.40 -1.21
N ALA A 594 14.09 20.37 -0.50
CA ALA A 594 12.76 20.57 -1.07
C ALA A 594 12.31 22.02 -0.83
N VAL A 595 11.54 22.58 -1.76
CA VAL A 595 10.83 23.86 -1.62
C VAL A 595 9.38 23.64 -2.07
N PRO A 596 8.42 24.49 -1.66
CA PRO A 596 7.03 24.28 -2.03
C PRO A 596 6.85 24.20 -3.56
N PRO A 597 5.94 23.34 -4.06
CA PRO A 597 5.64 23.22 -5.48
C PRO A 597 5.31 24.57 -6.10
N ASN A 598 5.57 24.70 -7.40
CA ASN A 598 5.29 25.89 -8.22
C ASN A 598 6.02 27.18 -7.78
N THR A 599 6.86 27.15 -6.75
CA THR A 599 7.70 28.31 -6.38
C THR A 599 8.86 28.48 -7.34
N SER A 600 9.34 29.72 -7.53
CA SER A 600 10.48 30.00 -8.39
C SER A 600 11.45 30.97 -7.75
N GLY A 601 12.73 30.80 -8.08
CA GLY A 601 13.79 31.73 -7.68
C GLY A 601 14.16 31.66 -6.20
N THR A 602 13.89 30.54 -5.51
CA THR A 602 14.29 30.38 -4.12
C THR A 602 15.81 30.26 -4.04
N ARG A 603 16.46 31.14 -3.26
CA ARG A 603 17.93 31.26 -3.19
C ARG A 603 18.45 31.18 -1.76
N PHE A 604 19.57 30.51 -1.59
CA PHE A 604 20.26 30.39 -0.30
C PHE A 604 21.78 30.46 -0.47
N ASP A 605 22.48 31.05 0.51
CA ASP A 605 23.90 30.81 0.70
C ASP A 605 24.10 29.55 1.54
N VAL A 606 25.06 28.72 1.13
CA VAL A 606 25.53 27.58 1.93
C VAL A 606 26.88 27.92 2.51
N SER A 607 27.02 27.80 3.83
CA SER A 607 28.28 28.06 4.54
C SER A 607 28.61 26.94 5.51
N VAL A 608 29.88 26.80 5.86
CA VAL A 608 30.33 25.84 6.87
C VAL A 608 31.25 26.52 7.88
N ARG A 609 31.26 26.00 9.10
CA ARG A 609 32.18 26.43 10.16
C ARG A 609 32.94 25.23 10.70
N ASP A 610 34.26 25.35 10.83
CA ASP A 610 35.08 24.31 11.45
C ASP A 610 35.05 24.37 12.99
N ALA A 611 35.60 23.34 13.64
CA ALA A 611 35.67 23.25 15.10
C ALA A 611 36.55 24.33 15.76
N LYS A 612 37.40 25.01 14.99
CA LYS A 612 38.20 26.16 15.45
C LYS A 612 37.46 27.50 15.27
N GLY A 613 36.26 27.45 14.68
CA GLY A 613 35.40 28.58 14.48
C GLY A 613 35.64 29.38 13.20
N LYS A 614 36.51 28.93 12.30
CA LYS A 614 36.63 29.54 10.97
C LYS A 614 35.40 29.22 10.14
N ARG A 615 34.88 30.24 9.47
CA ARG A 615 33.69 30.16 8.63
C ARG A 615 34.04 30.43 7.17
N ALA A 616 33.41 29.71 6.25
CA ALA A 616 33.49 29.99 4.81
C ALA A 616 32.12 29.87 4.16
N VAL A 617 31.75 30.84 3.31
CA VAL A 617 30.62 30.72 2.38
C VAL A 617 31.08 29.87 1.20
N LEU A 618 30.44 28.72 0.99
CA LEU A 618 30.78 27.78 -0.09
C LEU A 618 30.23 28.25 -1.43
N GLY A 619 29.05 28.85 -1.43
CA GLY A 619 28.41 29.43 -2.60
C GLY A 619 26.92 29.69 -2.40
N SER A 620 26.31 30.36 -3.37
CA SER A 620 24.86 30.57 -3.43
C SER A 620 24.23 29.57 -4.39
N VAL A 621 23.10 28.99 -4.01
CA VAL A 621 22.31 28.05 -4.81
C VAL A 621 20.94 28.63 -5.11
N ARG A 622 20.36 28.23 -6.25
CA ARG A 622 18.98 28.52 -6.65
C ARG A 622 18.25 27.19 -6.85
N ILE A 623 17.02 27.13 -6.38
CA ILE A 623 16.09 26.02 -6.58
C ILE A 623 14.71 26.57 -6.91
N ASP A 624 14.04 25.93 -7.87
CA ASP A 624 12.63 26.17 -8.19
C ASP A 624 11.85 24.92 -7.69
N GLY A 625 10.61 25.11 -7.23
CA GLY A 625 9.74 24.02 -6.81
C GLY A 625 9.34 23.14 -8.00
N LEU A 626 9.00 21.88 -7.72
CA LEU A 626 8.44 21.02 -8.75
C LEU A 626 7.05 21.52 -9.18
N PRO A 627 6.66 21.31 -10.45
CA PRO A 627 5.27 21.46 -10.83
C PRO A 627 4.43 20.45 -10.06
N GLY A 628 3.35 20.90 -9.44
CA GLY A 628 2.48 20.03 -8.65
C GLY A 628 1.13 20.66 -8.36
N THR A 629 0.18 19.81 -7.98
CA THR A 629 -1.14 20.17 -7.46
C THR A 629 -1.31 19.58 -6.05
N ASP A 630 -2.44 19.86 -5.41
CA ASP A 630 -2.85 19.23 -4.17
C ASP A 630 -2.98 17.70 -4.29
N ARG A 631 -3.25 17.18 -5.50
CA ARG A 631 -3.31 15.75 -5.84
C ARG A 631 -1.94 15.11 -6.14
N THR A 632 -0.82 15.80 -5.93
CA THR A 632 0.52 15.27 -6.23
C THR A 632 1.50 15.36 -5.06
N ALA A 633 2.37 14.36 -4.93
CA ALA A 633 3.47 14.36 -3.96
C ALA A 633 4.70 15.13 -4.49
N SER A 634 4.55 16.44 -4.66
CA SER A 634 5.54 17.30 -5.35
C SER A 634 6.53 18.03 -4.41
N TYR A 635 6.42 17.88 -3.09
CA TYR A 635 7.41 18.41 -2.12
C TYR A 635 8.65 17.51 -2.07
N TRP A 636 9.38 17.45 -3.18
CA TRP A 636 10.49 16.51 -3.34
C TRP A 636 11.84 17.23 -3.29
N GLY A 637 12.80 16.59 -2.61
CA GLY A 637 14.14 17.12 -2.42
C GLY A 637 14.94 17.07 -3.70
N GLN A 638 15.50 18.19 -4.14
CA GLN A 638 16.42 18.24 -5.28
C GLN A 638 17.87 18.34 -4.76
N GLU A 639 18.80 17.69 -5.47
CA GLU A 639 20.22 17.74 -5.09
C GLU A 639 20.89 19.04 -5.57
N LEU A 640 21.48 19.78 -4.63
CA LEU A 640 22.24 21.00 -4.84
C LEU A 640 23.68 20.78 -4.39
N ARG A 641 24.66 20.93 -5.31
CA ARG A 641 26.08 20.72 -5.00
C ARG A 641 26.83 22.04 -4.92
N VAL A 642 27.51 22.29 -3.80
CA VAL A 642 28.38 23.46 -3.60
C VAL A 642 29.86 23.06 -3.46
N PRO A 643 30.80 23.71 -4.16
CA PRO A 643 32.22 23.39 -4.06
C PRO A 643 32.83 23.67 -2.68
N LEU A 644 33.76 22.82 -2.24
CA LEU A 644 34.56 23.04 -1.03
C LEU A 644 35.81 23.90 -1.27
N THR A 645 35.96 24.48 -2.47
CA THR A 645 37.12 25.30 -2.86
C THR A 645 37.26 26.55 -1.99
N ALA A 646 36.16 27.20 -1.63
CA ALA A 646 36.15 28.37 -0.75
C ALA A 646 36.63 28.02 0.68
N ALA A 647 36.16 26.90 1.24
CA ALA A 647 36.61 26.43 2.55
C ALA A 647 38.10 26.06 2.56
N THR A 648 38.58 25.45 1.47
CA THR A 648 40.01 25.14 1.30
C THR A 648 40.85 26.42 1.26
N ARG A 649 40.43 27.43 0.48
CA ARG A 649 41.11 28.73 0.38
C ARG A 649 41.15 29.47 1.71
N ALA A 650 40.06 29.40 2.48
CA ALA A 650 39.95 29.97 3.82
C ALA A 650 40.70 29.16 4.91
N LYS A 651 41.38 28.06 4.53
CA LYS A 651 42.17 27.20 5.42
C LYS A 651 41.34 26.69 6.62
N LEU A 652 40.12 26.23 6.35
CA LEU A 652 39.29 25.52 7.33
C LEU A 652 39.86 24.12 7.60
N ASP A 653 39.70 23.62 8.83
CA ASP A 653 39.96 22.22 9.14
C ASP A 653 38.85 21.32 8.57
N LEU A 654 39.03 20.87 7.33
CA LEU A 654 38.10 19.97 6.64
C LEU A 654 37.97 18.59 7.30
N GLY A 655 38.84 18.24 8.26
CA GLY A 655 38.68 17.04 9.08
C GLY A 655 37.67 17.20 10.21
N LYS A 656 37.31 18.44 10.57
CA LYS A 656 36.46 18.75 11.72
C LYS A 656 35.51 19.92 11.42
N ILE A 657 34.56 19.72 10.51
CA ILE A 657 33.49 20.71 10.28
C ILE A 657 32.45 20.61 11.39
N ALA A 658 32.25 21.70 12.13
CA ALA A 658 31.38 21.75 13.29
C ALA A 658 29.94 22.15 12.98
N SER A 659 29.68 22.91 11.92
CA SER A 659 28.29 23.24 11.52
C SER A 659 28.13 23.53 10.04
N LEU A 660 26.92 23.26 9.55
CA LEU A 660 26.38 23.68 8.26
C LEU A 660 25.42 24.84 8.49
N GLU A 661 25.50 25.87 7.66
CA GLU A 661 24.60 27.02 7.67
C GLU A 661 23.93 27.17 6.30
N VAL A 662 22.61 27.37 6.31
CA VAL A 662 21.79 27.71 5.13
C VAL A 662 21.14 29.06 5.39
N THR A 663 21.48 30.06 4.58
CA THR A 663 21.01 31.44 4.76
C THR A 663 20.16 31.86 3.57
N PRO A 664 18.83 32.01 3.73
CA PRO A 664 17.95 32.45 2.65
C PRO A 664 18.29 33.85 2.15
N LYS A 665 18.20 34.04 0.83
CA LYS A 665 18.36 35.31 0.13
C LYS A 665 17.04 35.85 -0.41
N SER A 666 16.06 34.99 -0.59
CA SER A 666 14.71 35.37 -1.02
C SER A 666 13.98 36.14 0.10
N ARG A 667 13.05 37.03 -0.27
CA ARG A 667 12.33 37.90 0.68
C ARG A 667 11.62 37.10 1.77
N SER A 668 10.94 36.04 1.38
CA SER A 668 10.29 35.06 2.25
C SER A 668 10.27 33.70 1.56
N GLY A 669 9.90 32.65 2.30
CA GLY A 669 9.69 31.33 1.74
C GLY A 669 9.80 30.21 2.77
N LYS A 670 9.60 28.98 2.28
CA LYS A 670 9.77 27.74 3.02
C LYS A 670 10.74 26.82 2.29
N ALA A 671 11.45 25.97 3.03
CA ALA A 671 12.29 24.90 2.48
C ALA A 671 12.49 23.80 3.50
N TRP A 672 12.77 22.58 3.03
CA TRP A 672 13.12 21.46 3.89
C TRP A 672 14.46 20.88 3.46
N LEU A 673 15.43 20.86 4.37
CA LEU A 673 16.71 20.21 4.17
C LEU A 673 16.60 18.75 4.65
N MET A 674 16.67 17.82 3.71
CA MET A 674 16.62 16.38 3.98
C MET A 674 17.94 15.89 4.56
N ASP A 675 19.06 16.29 3.95
CA ASP A 675 20.42 16.01 4.41
C ASP A 675 21.47 16.78 3.61
N ALA A 676 22.72 16.71 4.06
CA ALA A 676 23.88 17.16 3.30
C ALA A 676 25.05 16.18 3.44
N TRP A 677 25.66 15.79 2.32
CA TRP A 677 26.72 14.79 2.27
C TRP A 677 27.99 15.34 1.65
N SER A 678 29.15 14.96 2.20
CA SER A 678 30.42 15.15 1.47
C SER A 678 30.41 14.29 0.21
N TRP A 679 30.83 14.85 -0.92
CA TRP A 679 30.69 14.20 -2.23
C TRP A 679 31.95 14.31 -3.08
N LYS A 680 32.25 13.23 -3.81
CA LYS A 680 33.20 13.20 -4.92
C LYS A 680 32.70 12.25 -6.03
N PRO A 681 33.18 12.34 -7.28
CA PRO A 681 32.74 11.45 -8.36
C PRO A 681 33.05 9.97 -8.09
N GLY A 682 32.22 9.07 -8.63
CA GLY A 682 32.47 7.63 -8.71
C GLY A 682 31.40 6.76 -8.03
N THR A 683 31.37 5.48 -8.39
CA THR A 683 30.60 4.42 -7.75
C THR A 683 31.57 3.36 -7.18
N PRO A 684 31.84 3.37 -5.85
CA PRO A 684 32.72 2.38 -5.25
C PRO A 684 32.15 0.97 -5.43
N ALA A 685 33.03 -0.03 -5.51
CA ALA A 685 32.62 -1.43 -5.49
C ALA A 685 31.81 -1.72 -4.22
N VAL A 686 30.62 -2.26 -4.40
CA VAL A 686 29.71 -2.56 -3.29
C VAL A 686 30.21 -3.78 -2.53
N LYS A 687 30.23 -3.66 -1.19
CA LYS A 687 30.51 -4.76 -0.27
C LYS A 687 29.33 -4.88 0.67
N THR A 688 28.74 -6.06 0.72
CA THR A 688 27.66 -6.35 1.67
C THR A 688 28.23 -6.48 3.07
N THR A 689 27.56 -5.87 4.04
CA THR A 689 27.87 -6.05 5.45
C THR A 689 27.05 -7.23 5.98
N PRO A 690 27.59 -8.07 6.88
CA PRO A 690 26.79 -9.10 7.53
C PRO A 690 25.83 -8.46 8.55
N LEU A 691 24.68 -7.97 8.09
CA LEU A 691 23.63 -7.38 8.93
C LEU A 691 22.85 -8.47 9.68
N THR A 692 22.24 -8.08 10.81
CA THR A 692 21.35 -8.96 11.60
C THR A 692 19.92 -8.81 11.15
N ARG A 693 19.29 -9.94 10.80
CA ARG A 693 17.89 -10.01 10.38
C ARG A 693 16.97 -10.14 11.59
N VAL A 694 15.88 -9.40 11.57
CA VAL A 694 14.76 -9.48 12.53
C VAL A 694 13.49 -9.81 11.76
N ASP A 695 12.72 -10.77 12.26
CA ASP A 695 11.40 -11.14 11.78
C ASP A 695 10.45 -11.20 12.98
N ILE A 696 9.36 -10.44 12.91
CA ILE A 696 8.26 -10.52 13.87
C ILE A 696 7.24 -11.55 13.36
N GLY A 697 6.65 -12.32 14.27
CA GLY A 697 5.56 -13.24 13.96
C GLY A 697 4.29 -12.85 14.68
N ARG A 698 3.18 -13.41 14.22
CA ARG A 698 1.87 -13.32 14.88
C ARG A 698 1.57 -14.63 15.60
N LEU A 699 1.00 -14.52 16.79
CA LEU A 699 0.47 -15.64 17.58
C LEU A 699 -1.02 -15.36 17.85
N THR A 700 -1.91 -16.25 17.42
CA THR A 700 -3.34 -16.19 17.78
C THR A 700 -3.59 -17.14 18.95
N VAL A 701 -4.29 -16.66 19.97
CA VAL A 701 -4.61 -17.39 21.21
C VAL A 701 -6.03 -17.10 21.64
N LYS A 702 -6.73 -18.09 22.17
CA LYS A 702 -8.04 -17.85 22.82
C LYS A 702 -7.86 -17.07 24.12
N GLU A 703 -8.77 -16.13 24.38
CA GLU A 703 -8.78 -15.37 25.64
C GLU A 703 -9.13 -16.24 26.86
N GLY A 704 -10.11 -17.13 26.72
CA GLY A 704 -10.60 -18.08 27.71
C GLY A 704 -11.45 -17.47 28.82
N ASP A 705 -12.14 -18.30 29.60
CA ASP A 705 -13.21 -17.88 30.51
C ASP A 705 -12.89 -16.91 31.68
N SER A 706 -11.62 -16.79 32.09
CA SER A 706 -11.25 -16.01 33.29
C SER A 706 -9.75 -15.80 33.47
N GLY A 707 -9.43 -14.77 34.27
CA GLY A 707 -8.07 -14.51 34.74
C GLY A 707 -7.21 -13.85 33.68
N PHE A 708 -5.90 -13.97 33.81
CA PHE A 708 -4.96 -13.38 32.85
C PHE A 708 -3.91 -14.39 32.43
N ARG A 709 -3.59 -14.38 31.14
CA ARG A 709 -2.49 -15.14 30.56
C ARG A 709 -1.52 -14.19 29.88
N THR A 710 -0.23 -14.44 30.08
CA THR A 710 0.82 -13.64 29.46
C THR A 710 1.45 -14.43 28.33
N TYR A 711 1.47 -13.85 27.14
CA TYR A 711 2.04 -14.41 25.93
C TYR A 711 3.23 -13.56 25.46
N GLN A 712 4.23 -14.23 24.90
CA GLN A 712 5.40 -13.57 24.34
C GLN A 712 5.21 -13.42 22.83
N VAL A 713 5.29 -12.19 22.32
CA VAL A 713 5.27 -11.96 20.86
C VAL A 713 6.39 -12.76 20.20
N PRO A 714 6.11 -13.57 19.16
CA PRO A 714 7.12 -14.33 18.45
C PRO A 714 8.12 -13.41 17.75
N VAL A 715 9.40 -13.52 18.09
CA VAL A 715 10.47 -12.78 17.42
C VAL A 715 11.60 -13.72 17.05
N ARG A 716 12.04 -13.66 15.80
CA ARG A 716 13.21 -14.37 15.30
C ARG A 716 14.31 -13.40 14.91
N ILE A 717 15.47 -13.56 15.54
CA ILE A 717 16.66 -12.75 15.25
C ILE A 717 17.76 -13.69 14.74
N THR A 718 18.31 -13.40 13.56
CA THR A 718 19.38 -14.20 12.97
C THR A 718 20.51 -13.31 12.47
N GLY A 719 21.76 -13.71 12.69
CA GLY A 719 22.92 -12.91 12.33
C GLY A 719 24.09 -13.12 13.28
N LYS A 720 25.24 -12.57 12.92
CA LYS A 720 26.50 -12.71 13.69
C LYS A 720 26.93 -11.41 14.39
N ASN A 721 26.26 -10.30 14.13
CA ASN A 721 26.63 -8.99 14.65
C ASN A 721 25.51 -8.39 15.49
N ALA A 722 25.86 -7.51 16.43
CA ALA A 722 24.86 -6.69 17.07
C ALA A 722 24.41 -5.56 16.11
N GLY A 723 23.16 -5.15 16.27
CA GLY A 723 22.56 -4.02 15.58
C GLY A 723 21.41 -3.45 16.41
N ALA A 724 20.68 -2.48 15.87
CA ALA A 724 19.57 -1.84 16.54
C ALA A 724 18.39 -1.67 15.59
N VAL A 725 17.20 -1.90 16.13
CA VAL A 725 15.91 -1.63 15.50
C VAL A 725 15.10 -0.66 16.35
N ARG A 726 14.17 0.04 15.73
CA ARG A 726 13.11 0.76 16.43
C ARG A 726 11.93 -0.18 16.55
N LEU A 727 11.47 -0.41 17.77
CA LEU A 727 10.26 -1.16 18.08
C LEU A 727 9.15 -0.17 18.39
N TYR A 728 8.00 -0.36 17.75
CA TYR A 728 6.74 0.31 18.04
C TYR A 728 5.78 -0.71 18.64
N VAL A 729 5.23 -0.41 19.81
CA VAL A 729 4.12 -1.16 20.40
C VAL A 729 2.88 -0.30 20.25
N MET A 730 1.86 -0.83 19.61
CA MET A 730 0.57 -0.16 19.41
C MET A 730 -0.35 -0.53 20.57
N ASP A 731 -0.98 0.49 21.14
CA ASP A 731 -2.04 0.34 22.11
C ASP A 731 -3.30 -0.17 21.38
N PRO A 732 -3.89 -1.31 21.79
CA PRO A 732 -5.01 -1.93 21.08
C PRO A 732 -6.25 -1.04 21.09
N ASP A 733 -6.51 -0.35 22.20
CA ASP A 733 -7.67 0.53 22.38
C ASP A 733 -7.44 1.85 21.63
N THR A 734 -6.40 2.61 21.94
CA THR A 734 -6.26 3.98 21.42
C THR A 734 -5.59 4.07 20.06
N GLY A 735 -5.05 2.96 19.53
CA GLY A 735 -4.21 2.94 18.33
C GLY A 735 -2.86 3.65 18.46
N ARG A 736 -2.60 4.33 19.59
CA ARG A 736 -1.39 5.12 19.82
C ARG A 736 -0.16 4.22 19.86
N SER A 737 0.92 4.66 19.23
CA SER A 737 2.15 3.89 19.17
C SER A 737 3.24 4.45 20.10
N THR A 738 3.89 3.56 20.85
CA THR A 738 5.08 3.90 21.65
C THR A 738 6.34 3.33 21.01
N GLY A 739 7.26 4.22 20.63
CA GLY A 739 8.50 3.86 19.93
C GLY A 739 9.73 3.84 20.83
N ARG A 740 10.51 2.74 20.84
CA ARG A 740 11.79 2.64 21.56
C ARG A 740 12.89 1.98 20.72
N LEU A 741 14.14 2.39 20.96
CA LEU A 741 15.31 1.75 20.32
C LEU A 741 15.67 0.46 21.07
N VAL A 742 15.89 -0.63 20.35
CA VAL A 742 16.22 -1.95 20.91
C VAL A 742 17.46 -2.49 20.20
N GLU A 743 18.47 -2.93 20.98
CA GLU A 743 19.64 -3.62 20.43
C GLU A 743 19.33 -5.12 20.22
N VAL A 744 19.65 -5.64 19.04
CA VAL A 744 19.37 -7.01 18.59
C VAL A 744 20.64 -7.70 18.10
N GLY A 745 20.66 -9.03 18.20
CA GLY A 745 21.78 -9.87 17.76
C GLY A 745 22.47 -10.58 18.92
N PRO A 746 23.65 -11.19 18.68
CA PRO A 746 24.37 -11.92 19.71
C PRO A 746 24.71 -11.03 20.92
N ASN A 747 24.57 -11.58 22.12
CA ASN A 747 24.85 -10.91 23.41
C ASN A 747 23.95 -9.69 23.71
N THR A 748 22.77 -9.60 23.11
CA THR A 748 21.76 -8.58 23.48
C THR A 748 20.53 -9.25 24.11
N ALA A 749 19.70 -8.47 24.80
CA ALA A 749 18.42 -8.94 25.33
C ALA A 749 17.39 -9.26 24.24
N GLY A 750 17.63 -8.79 23.01
CA GLY A 750 16.71 -8.90 21.89
C GLY A 750 15.45 -8.05 22.07
N ILE A 751 14.43 -8.35 21.28
CA ILE A 751 13.09 -7.81 21.48
C ILE A 751 12.34 -8.77 22.41
N LYS A 752 11.81 -8.24 23.50
CA LYS A 752 10.88 -8.91 24.41
C LYS A 752 9.68 -8.01 24.59
N VAL A 753 8.54 -8.48 24.12
CA VAL A 753 7.23 -7.85 24.29
C VAL A 753 6.29 -8.91 24.85
N GLU A 754 5.87 -8.71 26.08
CA GLU A 754 4.87 -9.54 26.74
C GLU A 754 3.51 -8.86 26.58
N VAL A 755 2.53 -9.65 26.19
CA VAL A 755 1.14 -9.26 26.03
C VAL A 755 0.34 -10.00 27.08
N ARG A 756 -0.48 -9.26 27.84
CA ARG A 756 -1.35 -9.82 28.87
C ARG A 756 -2.76 -9.84 28.31
N VAL A 757 -3.26 -11.03 28.03
CA VAL A 757 -4.63 -11.26 27.56
C VAL A 757 -5.50 -11.54 28.79
N GLN A 758 -6.60 -10.82 28.91
CA GLN A 758 -7.63 -11.06 29.91
C GLN A 758 -8.63 -12.05 29.35
N GLY A 759 -8.95 -13.07 30.14
CA GLY A 759 -10.03 -13.98 29.80
C GLY A 759 -11.33 -13.56 30.46
N ASN A 760 -12.45 -13.66 29.74
CA ASN A 760 -13.77 -13.38 30.26
C ASN A 760 -14.82 -14.37 29.70
N LYS A 761 -16.13 -14.12 29.94
CA LYS A 761 -17.23 -15.03 29.54
C LYS A 761 -18.27 -14.34 28.67
N ARG A 762 -17.93 -13.18 28.14
CA ARG A 762 -18.83 -12.29 27.43
C ARG A 762 -18.29 -12.13 26.03
N TYR A 763 -19.19 -12.28 25.10
CA TYR A 763 -18.90 -12.07 23.70
C TYR A 763 -18.33 -10.67 23.45
N GLY A 764 -17.22 -10.64 22.71
CA GLY A 764 -16.53 -9.44 22.27
C GLY A 764 -15.77 -9.64 20.96
N TRP A 765 -14.99 -8.64 20.60
CA TRP A 765 -14.10 -8.64 19.43
C TRP A 765 -12.78 -9.37 19.73
N ASP A 766 -12.12 -9.88 18.69
CA ASP A 766 -10.72 -10.27 18.83
C ASP A 766 -9.89 -9.02 19.18
N GLU A 767 -8.90 -9.17 20.07
CA GLU A 767 -8.06 -8.05 20.50
C GLU A 767 -6.65 -8.18 19.89
N PRO A 768 -6.30 -7.38 18.87
CA PRO A 768 -4.98 -7.40 18.26
C PRO A 768 -3.97 -6.54 19.04
N HIS A 769 -3.00 -7.18 19.68
CA HIS A 769 -1.86 -6.51 20.31
C HIS A 769 -0.66 -6.43 19.34
N ASP A 770 -0.68 -5.42 18.49
CA ASP A 770 0.27 -5.28 17.39
C ASP A 770 1.59 -4.59 17.75
N ILE A 771 2.67 -5.07 17.14
CA ILE A 771 3.97 -4.41 17.15
C ILE A 771 4.50 -4.24 15.73
N ALA A 772 5.33 -3.22 15.53
CA ALA A 772 6.07 -3.00 14.29
C ALA A 772 7.54 -2.72 14.56
N VAL A 773 8.42 -3.07 13.62
CA VAL A 773 9.86 -2.87 13.73
C VAL A 773 10.46 -2.26 12.47
N LYS A 774 11.40 -1.34 12.69
CA LYS A 774 12.17 -0.69 11.62
C LYS A 774 13.67 -0.76 11.88
N ALA A 775 14.44 -1.06 10.85
CA ALA A 775 15.89 -1.08 10.91
C ALA A 775 16.44 0.31 11.22
N VAL A 776 17.41 0.40 12.14
CA VAL A 776 18.09 1.66 12.49
C VAL A 776 19.59 1.58 12.20
N ARG A 777 20.25 0.48 12.60
CA ARG A 777 21.70 0.32 12.42
C ARG A 777 22.10 -1.15 12.49
N GLY A 778 22.85 -1.64 11.51
CA GLY A 778 23.43 -3.00 11.54
C GLY A 778 22.40 -4.11 11.36
N THR A 779 21.19 -3.77 10.91
CA THR A 779 20.05 -4.70 10.82
C THR A 779 19.35 -4.65 9.48
N VAL A 780 18.64 -5.73 9.16
CA VAL A 780 17.58 -5.76 8.15
C VAL A 780 16.33 -6.34 8.80
N VAL A 781 15.15 -5.99 8.30
CA VAL A 781 13.88 -6.48 8.83
C VAL A 781 13.15 -7.23 7.73
N GLY A 782 12.92 -8.52 7.99
CA GLY A 782 12.10 -9.40 7.18
C GLY A 782 10.64 -9.07 7.39
N ALA A 783 9.94 -9.85 8.21
CA ALA A 783 8.62 -9.48 8.71
C ALA A 783 8.71 -8.27 9.66
N ASP A 784 8.13 -7.14 9.23
CA ASP A 784 8.18 -5.85 9.94
C ASP A 784 7.10 -5.67 11.00
N ALA A 785 6.12 -6.57 11.06
CA ALA A 785 5.06 -6.52 12.04
C ALA A 785 4.60 -7.92 12.46
N GLY A 786 3.71 -7.93 13.44
CA GLY A 786 3.07 -9.09 14.03
C GLY A 786 2.61 -8.73 15.44
N GLY A 787 2.41 -9.73 16.30
CA GLY A 787 1.83 -9.47 17.61
C GLY A 787 1.25 -10.71 18.26
N VAL A 788 0.35 -10.48 19.22
CA VAL A 788 -0.55 -11.49 19.75
C VAL A 788 -1.97 -11.04 19.42
N THR A 789 -2.76 -11.90 18.80
CA THR A 789 -4.20 -11.68 18.64
C THR A 789 -4.91 -12.54 19.68
N ALA A 790 -5.64 -11.92 20.59
CA ALA A 790 -6.55 -12.62 21.50
C ALA A 790 -7.86 -12.87 20.75
N GLU A 791 -8.17 -14.13 20.49
CA GLU A 791 -9.39 -14.57 19.81
C GLU A 791 -10.50 -14.70 20.85
N ASN A 792 -11.64 -14.04 20.61
CA ASN A 792 -12.85 -14.20 21.40
C ASN A 792 -13.35 -15.64 21.25
N ASP A 793 -13.40 -16.41 22.35
CA ASP A 793 -13.92 -17.78 22.35
C ASP A 793 -15.28 -17.94 23.03
N ASP A 794 -15.91 -16.83 23.41
CA ASP A 794 -17.26 -16.78 23.95
C ASP A 794 -18.32 -16.76 22.83
N PRO A 795 -19.46 -17.44 23.02
CA PRO A 795 -20.53 -17.47 22.02
C PRO A 795 -21.29 -16.14 21.98
N MET A 796 -21.71 -15.73 20.78
CA MET A 796 -22.62 -14.59 20.61
C MET A 796 -23.93 -14.82 21.40
N PRO A 797 -24.41 -13.83 22.20
CA PRO A 797 -25.67 -13.95 22.92
C PRO A 797 -26.85 -14.14 21.98
N LYS A 798 -27.87 -14.87 22.41
CA LYS A 798 -29.09 -15.05 21.63
C LYS A 798 -29.95 -13.79 21.71
N VAL A 799 -30.42 -13.31 20.57
CA VAL A 799 -31.38 -12.20 20.49
C VAL A 799 -32.81 -12.74 20.58
N THR A 800 -33.63 -12.10 21.40
CA THR A 800 -35.08 -12.37 21.55
C THR A 800 -35.88 -11.09 21.42
N ILE A 801 -37.08 -11.17 20.86
CA ILE A 801 -37.99 -10.03 20.72
C ILE A 801 -39.33 -10.36 21.36
N GLU A 802 -39.78 -9.48 22.26
CA GLU A 802 -41.04 -9.63 22.97
C GLU A 802 -41.90 -8.37 22.83
N PRO A 803 -43.23 -8.47 22.59
CA PRO A 803 -44.10 -7.32 22.50
C PRO A 803 -44.24 -6.60 23.85
N VAL A 804 -44.05 -5.28 23.86
CA VAL A 804 -44.34 -4.39 25.01
C VAL A 804 -45.72 -3.75 24.80
N THR A 805 -45.91 -3.10 23.65
CA THR A 805 -47.18 -2.56 23.17
C THR A 805 -47.36 -2.90 21.69
N ALA A 806 -47.98 -4.04 21.38
CA ALA A 806 -48.15 -4.51 20.00
C ALA A 806 -49.60 -4.38 19.47
N ASP A 807 -50.51 -3.79 20.23
CA ASP A 807 -51.87 -3.45 19.82
C ASP A 807 -52.17 -2.05 20.37
N VAL A 808 -52.27 -1.07 19.49
CA VAL A 808 -52.38 0.35 19.83
C VAL A 808 -53.46 1.03 18.99
N THR A 809 -53.85 2.21 19.46
CA THR A 809 -54.65 3.15 18.67
C THR A 809 -53.70 4.13 17.98
N GLU A 810 -54.07 4.61 16.78
CA GLU A 810 -53.33 5.66 16.07
C GLU A 810 -52.92 6.83 16.98
N GLY A 811 -51.65 7.24 16.87
CA GLY A 811 -51.02 8.23 17.73
C GLY A 811 -50.32 7.64 18.97
N ALA A 812 -50.42 6.34 19.22
CA ALA A 812 -49.64 5.63 20.22
C ALA A 812 -48.58 4.71 19.57
N PRO A 813 -47.35 4.63 20.12
CA PRO A 813 -46.28 3.86 19.51
C PRO A 813 -46.43 2.35 19.72
N LEU A 814 -46.19 1.58 18.67
CA LEU A 814 -45.94 0.14 18.81
C LEU A 814 -44.52 -0.06 19.35
N THR A 815 -44.36 -0.88 20.38
CA THR A 815 -43.06 -1.12 21.03
C THR A 815 -42.82 -2.61 21.27
N TRP A 816 -41.61 -3.06 20.96
CA TRP A 816 -41.11 -4.40 21.27
C TRP A 816 -39.79 -4.30 22.03
N ARG A 817 -39.62 -5.14 23.04
CA ARG A 817 -38.35 -5.26 23.77
C ARG A 817 -37.47 -6.25 23.04
N VAL A 818 -36.29 -5.81 22.65
CA VAL A 818 -35.24 -6.65 22.09
C VAL A 818 -34.27 -6.97 23.22
N SER A 819 -34.05 -8.24 23.54
CA SER A 819 -33.20 -8.68 24.66
C SER A 819 -32.15 -9.70 24.25
N LEU A 820 -31.00 -9.66 24.89
CA LEU A 820 -29.93 -10.66 24.80
C LEU A 820 -30.09 -11.71 25.90
N SER A 821 -29.67 -12.95 25.64
CA SER A 821 -29.60 -14.01 26.66
C SER A 821 -28.62 -13.69 27.79
N GLU A 822 -27.63 -12.85 27.52
CA GLU A 822 -26.62 -12.36 28.46
C GLU A 822 -25.95 -11.09 27.91
N LYS A 823 -25.24 -10.35 28.77
CA LYS A 823 -24.50 -9.13 28.39
C LYS A 823 -23.31 -9.47 27.48
N ALA A 824 -23.14 -8.70 26.41
CA ALA A 824 -21.91 -8.66 25.62
C ALA A 824 -21.01 -7.50 26.07
N ASP A 825 -19.70 -7.60 25.82
CA ASP A 825 -18.75 -6.50 26.06
C ASP A 825 -18.65 -5.54 24.85
N ILE A 826 -19.41 -5.83 23.79
CA ILE A 826 -19.56 -5.00 22.59
C ILE A 826 -21.04 -4.66 22.38
N GLU A 827 -21.32 -3.66 21.55
CA GLU A 827 -22.68 -3.42 21.07
C GLU A 827 -23.16 -4.62 20.22
N ILE A 828 -24.43 -5.00 20.37
CA ILE A 828 -25.07 -6.02 19.54
C ILE A 828 -26.21 -5.38 18.77
N ARG A 829 -26.18 -5.55 17.45
CA ARG A 829 -27.19 -5.03 16.54
C ARG A 829 -28.24 -6.11 16.29
N ALA A 830 -29.51 -5.72 16.36
CA ALA A 830 -30.64 -6.56 16.00
C ALA A 830 -31.36 -5.94 14.78
N LEU A 831 -31.58 -6.76 13.76
CA LEU A 831 -32.21 -6.36 12.50
C LEU A 831 -33.65 -6.81 12.45
N ALA A 832 -34.58 -5.84 12.29
CA ALA A 832 -36.00 -6.11 12.08
C ALA A 832 -36.43 -5.64 10.70
N GLN A 833 -36.54 -6.56 9.75
CA GLN A 833 -36.98 -6.28 8.39
C GLN A 833 -38.51 -6.21 8.31
N LEU A 834 -39.05 -5.12 7.81
CA LEU A 834 -40.45 -4.97 7.42
C LEU A 834 -40.76 -5.93 6.28
N VAL A 835 -41.73 -6.82 6.50
CA VAL A 835 -42.16 -7.82 5.53
C VAL A 835 -43.66 -7.73 5.30
N PRO A 836 -44.17 -8.11 4.12
CA PRO A 836 -45.60 -8.01 3.83
C PRO A 836 -46.47 -8.75 4.84
N VAL A 837 -47.57 -8.10 5.26
CA VAL A 837 -48.56 -8.75 6.13
C VAL A 837 -49.26 -9.88 5.37
N THR A 838 -49.36 -11.07 5.98
CA THR A 838 -50.02 -12.22 5.32
C THR A 838 -51.53 -12.19 5.46
N GLY A 839 -52.20 -12.84 4.50
CA GLY A 839 -53.64 -13.09 4.55
C GLY A 839 -54.53 -11.96 3.98
N GLY A 840 -53.94 -11.01 3.27
CA GLY A 840 -54.68 -9.89 2.66
C GLY A 840 -55.23 -8.88 3.68
N ARG A 841 -54.66 -8.86 4.90
CA ARG A 841 -54.98 -7.86 5.91
C ARG A 841 -54.41 -6.49 5.51
N PRO A 842 -55.08 -5.37 5.86
CA PRO A 842 -54.56 -4.02 5.64
C PRO A 842 -53.20 -3.84 6.33
N GLU A 843 -52.25 -3.23 5.63
CA GLU A 843 -50.90 -3.03 6.15
C GLU A 843 -50.69 -1.55 6.45
N LEU A 844 -50.10 -1.26 7.61
CA LEU A 844 -49.79 0.08 8.08
C LEU A 844 -49.04 0.85 7.00
N SER A 845 -49.55 2.03 6.65
CA SER A 845 -49.02 2.81 5.53
C SER A 845 -48.01 3.87 5.97
N THR A 846 -47.25 4.41 5.01
CA THR A 846 -46.34 5.54 5.24
C THR A 846 -47.05 6.83 5.65
N ALA A 847 -48.38 6.93 5.50
CA ALA A 847 -49.16 8.07 5.97
C ALA A 847 -49.39 8.04 7.49
N ASP A 848 -49.30 6.87 8.11
CA ASP A 848 -49.85 6.60 9.46
C ASP A 848 -48.75 6.48 10.53
N VAL A 849 -47.52 6.82 10.13
CA VAL A 849 -46.33 6.87 10.97
C VAL A 849 -45.72 8.26 11.00
N ASP A 850 -44.94 8.52 12.05
CA ASP A 850 -44.23 9.78 12.21
C ASP A 850 -43.29 10.04 11.02
N GLN A 851 -43.38 11.24 10.44
CA GLN A 851 -42.68 11.57 9.20
C GLN A 851 -41.17 11.78 9.41
N GLU A 852 -40.75 12.18 10.61
CA GLU A 852 -39.34 12.28 10.96
C GLU A 852 -38.73 10.88 11.10
N TRP A 853 -39.43 9.96 11.77
CA TRP A 853 -39.04 8.53 11.81
C TRP A 853 -39.01 7.89 10.42
N LEU A 854 -40.05 8.12 9.60
CA LEU A 854 -40.12 7.56 8.25
C LEU A 854 -38.97 8.06 7.36
N SER A 855 -38.54 9.31 7.52
CA SER A 855 -37.41 9.88 6.75
C SER A 855 -36.08 9.15 6.98
N GLN A 856 -35.98 8.34 8.04
CA GLN A 856 -34.83 7.46 8.29
C GLN A 856 -34.89 6.16 7.48
N LEU A 857 -36.03 5.84 6.83
CA LEU A 857 -36.28 4.58 6.13
C LEU A 857 -36.51 4.76 4.62
N VAL A 858 -36.43 5.98 4.10
CA VAL A 858 -36.61 6.34 2.69
C VAL A 858 -35.70 7.51 2.29
N GLU A 859 -35.25 7.55 1.03
CA GLU A 859 -34.54 8.72 0.47
C GLU A 859 -35.50 9.90 0.26
N GLU A 860 -36.73 9.59 -0.14
CA GLU A 860 -37.81 10.54 -0.37
C GLU A 860 -39.12 9.89 0.10
N ILE A 861 -39.95 10.63 0.82
CA ILE A 861 -41.22 10.13 1.36
C ILE A 861 -42.17 9.82 0.19
N PRO A 862 -42.65 8.57 0.05
CA PRO A 862 -43.50 8.18 -1.07
C PRO A 862 -44.80 8.98 -1.15
N ASN A 863 -45.13 9.46 -2.35
CA ASN A 863 -46.41 10.09 -2.67
C ASN A 863 -46.94 9.56 -4.02
N PRO A 864 -48.05 8.78 -4.04
CA PRO A 864 -48.94 8.48 -2.91
C PRO A 864 -48.29 7.53 -1.87
N ALA A 865 -48.87 7.50 -0.67
CA ALA A 865 -48.44 6.63 0.42
C ALA A 865 -48.44 5.14 0.00
N VAL A 866 -47.52 4.38 0.58
CA VAL A 866 -47.33 2.94 0.30
C VAL A 866 -47.34 2.14 1.61
N PRO A 867 -47.61 0.82 1.57
CA PRO A 867 -47.41 -0.04 2.73
C PRO A 867 -45.96 -0.02 3.23
N LEU A 868 -45.75 -0.10 4.54
CA LEU A 868 -44.41 -0.02 5.14
C LEU A 868 -43.43 -1.09 4.62
N SER A 869 -43.88 -2.29 4.23
CA SER A 869 -43.03 -3.33 3.62
C SER A 869 -42.49 -2.98 2.23
N GLN A 870 -42.97 -1.90 1.61
CA GLN A 870 -42.54 -1.44 0.28
C GLN A 870 -41.56 -0.27 0.33
N VAL A 871 -41.19 0.21 1.51
CA VAL A 871 -40.22 1.31 1.66
C VAL A 871 -38.82 0.84 1.25
N THR A 872 -38.05 1.74 0.63
CA THR A 872 -36.73 1.43 0.05
C THR A 872 -35.75 0.86 1.09
N TYR A 873 -35.86 1.26 2.36
CA TYR A 873 -35.01 0.80 3.47
C TYR A 873 -35.84 0.28 4.64
N GLY A 874 -36.67 -0.72 4.36
CA GLY A 874 -37.57 -1.31 5.35
C GLY A 874 -36.88 -2.15 6.43
N THR A 875 -35.69 -1.80 6.89
CA THR A 875 -35.00 -2.51 7.99
C THR A 875 -34.79 -1.56 9.14
N LEU A 876 -35.36 -1.91 10.30
CA LEU A 876 -35.17 -1.18 11.54
C LEU A 876 -33.95 -1.78 12.27
N TRP A 877 -33.01 -0.89 12.59
CA TRP A 877 -31.82 -1.21 13.35
C TRP A 877 -32.08 -0.89 14.80
N THR A 878 -31.69 -1.80 15.68
CA THR A 878 -31.82 -1.60 17.11
C THR A 878 -30.53 -2.04 17.77
N VAL A 879 -29.93 -1.12 18.53
CA VAL A 879 -28.62 -1.32 19.17
C VAL A 879 -28.84 -1.64 20.63
N ILE A 880 -28.30 -2.77 21.07
CA ILE A 880 -28.13 -3.09 22.48
C ILE A 880 -26.71 -2.69 22.83
N GLU A 881 -26.60 -1.61 23.62
CA GLU A 881 -25.31 -1.05 24.05
C GLU A 881 -24.45 -2.08 24.79
N ALA A 882 -23.13 -1.92 24.70
CA ALA A 882 -22.19 -2.77 25.42
C ALA A 882 -22.52 -2.81 26.92
N GLY A 883 -22.62 -4.03 27.47
CA GLY A 883 -22.99 -4.25 28.86
C GLY A 883 -24.48 -4.12 29.20
N GLU A 884 -25.35 -3.74 28.24
CA GLU A 884 -26.80 -3.80 28.38
C GLU A 884 -27.36 -5.15 27.93
N GLU A 885 -28.55 -5.50 28.43
CA GLU A 885 -29.23 -6.77 28.10
C GLU A 885 -30.44 -6.56 27.19
N SER A 886 -30.93 -5.32 27.06
CA SER A 886 -32.11 -5.06 26.24
C SER A 886 -32.21 -3.62 25.81
N THR A 887 -33.01 -3.39 24.77
CA THR A 887 -33.40 -2.09 24.26
C THR A 887 -34.82 -2.19 23.69
N GLU A 888 -35.37 -1.08 23.18
CA GLU A 888 -36.73 -1.02 22.66
C GLU A 888 -36.74 -0.67 21.16
N LEU A 889 -37.43 -1.51 20.39
CA LEU A 889 -37.79 -1.25 18.99
C LEU A 889 -39.15 -0.56 18.97
N THR A 890 -39.21 0.63 18.37
CA THR A 890 -40.42 1.46 18.38
C THR A 890 -40.84 1.86 16.97
N VAL A 891 -42.14 1.71 16.67
CA VAL A 891 -42.79 2.27 15.48
C VAL A 891 -43.78 3.35 15.94
N PRO A 892 -43.44 4.64 15.75
CA PRO A 892 -44.31 5.74 16.15
C PRO A 892 -45.44 5.92 15.14
N THR A 893 -46.67 5.59 15.54
CA THR A 893 -47.87 5.88 14.73
C THR A 893 -48.32 7.32 14.95
N ILE A 894 -48.94 7.93 13.94
CA ILE A 894 -49.56 9.25 14.05
C ILE A 894 -51.07 9.13 14.01
N ARG A 895 -51.75 10.16 14.53
CA ARG A 895 -53.21 10.27 14.41
C ARG A 895 -53.56 11.06 13.17
N ASP A 896 -54.46 10.54 12.36
CA ASP A 896 -54.94 11.20 11.16
C ASP A 896 -56.48 11.43 11.23
N GLN A 897 -57.12 11.76 10.09
CA GLN A 897 -58.58 11.95 10.02
C GLN A 897 -59.28 10.95 9.09
N VAL A 898 -58.56 9.93 8.60
CA VAL A 898 -59.07 8.95 7.65
C VAL A 898 -59.43 7.68 8.42
N ALA A 899 -60.62 7.15 8.21
CA ALA A 899 -61.02 5.88 8.80
C ALA A 899 -60.57 4.74 7.87
N GLU A 900 -59.43 4.13 8.20
CA GLU A 900 -58.77 3.12 7.37
C GLU A 900 -59.02 1.68 7.87
N GLY A 901 -59.54 1.55 9.09
CA GLY A 901 -59.79 0.27 9.75
C GLY A 901 -58.51 -0.29 10.38
N THR A 902 -58.61 -1.47 10.99
CA THR A 902 -57.46 -2.08 11.67
C THR A 902 -56.34 -2.45 10.70
N GLU A 903 -55.18 -1.85 10.91
CA GLU A 903 -53.96 -2.06 10.13
C GLU A 903 -52.92 -2.85 10.90
N TYR A 904 -51.98 -3.46 10.17
CA TYR A 904 -50.96 -4.32 10.74
C TYR A 904 -49.58 -3.96 10.21
N VAL A 905 -48.57 -4.08 11.06
CA VAL A 905 -47.15 -4.07 10.65
C VAL A 905 -46.54 -5.42 10.98
N ARG A 906 -45.66 -5.93 10.12
CA ARG A 906 -45.01 -7.23 10.32
C ARG A 906 -43.50 -7.13 10.13
N PHE A 907 -42.78 -7.77 11.03
CA PHE A 907 -41.33 -7.81 11.03
C PHE A 907 -40.81 -9.24 10.98
N GLN A 908 -39.73 -9.46 10.24
CA GLN A 908 -38.88 -10.63 10.33
C GLN A 908 -37.56 -10.19 10.98
N VAL A 909 -37.21 -10.80 12.12
CA VAL A 909 -35.86 -10.64 12.66
C VAL A 909 -34.92 -11.42 11.78
N THR A 910 -33.82 -10.81 11.39
CA THR A 910 -32.78 -11.50 10.64
C THR A 910 -31.47 -11.43 11.40
N ASP A 911 -30.58 -12.36 11.13
CA ASP A 911 -29.16 -12.15 11.40
C ASP A 911 -28.60 -11.21 10.34
N ASP A 912 -27.31 -10.95 10.45
CA ASP A 912 -26.64 -10.01 9.58
C ASP A 912 -26.57 -10.50 8.10
N GLU A 913 -26.81 -11.81 7.83
CA GLU A 913 -26.92 -12.41 6.48
C GLU A 913 -28.34 -12.32 5.89
N GLU A 914 -29.24 -11.57 6.53
CA GLU A 914 -30.68 -11.55 6.23
C GLU A 914 -31.37 -12.92 6.44
N ALA A 915 -30.74 -13.88 7.14
CA ALA A 915 -31.36 -15.15 7.44
C ALA A 915 -32.33 -15.01 8.64
N PRO A 916 -33.56 -15.56 8.57
CA PRO A 916 -34.56 -15.43 9.63
C PRO A 916 -34.11 -15.96 11.02
N LEU A 917 -33.97 -15.06 12.00
CA LEU A 917 -33.78 -15.37 13.42
C LEU A 917 -35.12 -15.55 14.13
N GLY A 918 -35.81 -16.65 13.82
CA GLY A 918 -37.09 -17.00 14.44
C GLY A 918 -38.33 -16.57 13.64
N PRO A 919 -39.54 -16.76 14.19
CA PRO A 919 -40.77 -16.46 13.48
C PRO A 919 -41.00 -14.94 13.38
N PRO A 920 -41.64 -14.46 12.30
CA PRO A 920 -42.11 -13.07 12.22
C PRO A 920 -43.02 -12.68 13.37
N PHE A 921 -42.96 -11.40 13.77
CA PHE A 921 -43.86 -10.81 14.75
C PHE A 921 -44.65 -9.65 14.14
N GLU A 922 -45.77 -9.29 14.76
CA GLU A 922 -46.71 -8.30 14.23
C GLU A 922 -47.11 -7.26 15.29
N GLY A 923 -47.48 -6.08 14.79
CA GLY A 923 -48.15 -5.03 15.55
C GLY A 923 -49.49 -4.68 14.91
N THR A 924 -50.44 -4.22 15.71
CA THR A 924 -51.81 -3.86 15.30
C THR A 924 -52.08 -2.40 15.63
N VAL A 925 -52.59 -1.64 14.67
CA VAL A 925 -52.98 -0.24 14.84
C VAL A 925 -54.47 -0.12 14.54
N ARG A 926 -55.20 0.60 15.40
CA ARG A 926 -56.64 0.84 15.28
C ARG A 926 -56.92 2.33 15.16
N ASP A 927 -57.94 2.69 14.39
CA ASP A 927 -58.36 4.08 14.19
C ASP A 927 -58.58 4.81 15.53
N ALA A 928 -58.10 6.04 15.60
CA ALA A 928 -58.37 6.91 16.75
C ALA A 928 -59.80 7.45 16.71
N SER A 929 -60.68 6.84 17.50
CA SER A 929 -62.09 7.23 17.69
C SER A 929 -62.36 8.73 17.82
#